data_AF-A0A818BAN3-F1
#
_entry.id   AF-A0A818BAN3-F1
#
_cell.length_a   1.000
_cell.length_b   1.000
_cell.length_c   1.000
_cell.angle_alpha   90.00
_cell.angle_beta   90.00
_cell.angle_gamma   90.00
#
_symmetry.space_group_name_H-M   'P 1'
#
loop_
_entity.id
_entity.type
_entity.pdbx_description
1 polymer ?
#
loop_
_entity_poly.entity_id
_entity_poly.type
_entity_poly.pdbx_seq_one_letter_code
_entity_poly.pdbx_strand_id
1 'polypeptide(L)'
;MLTNIKEHINNRINRLKKDIYDKMASFRKIILQNRQRSSSTKNAIGVSPEPYLDLISNPFDKRQWNYLSLGPSYIRVNQSAIRPKCQQETEIKNEHKDIYSKVENHLTDYPHRIPRNNTIFKQYSDHLLDYLNQSYLTPLSYKDQLKSLERAQILGSIRRTIKKMNLIIRVTDKGNNFYIGSAGEFEEKAQKFFSDTNAFIELSSNPFNEILNKVIQLLNTLRGKDLIRKWQYEQMMPDLTNSELAHLYFNPKTHKDSIPVRPIENTIHASTTKISKFLDKILRPIFDDKCKDTTIIDGASLITELSKYNKKGLLKPTTLFCTFDIRNLYTMLPQEESLDILMTFLHAHGYRKVKGISIDTIKKLASIILKDNVFAYGKKIYKQTTGGAMGSSLTLTLANIFMSEWQKKLVEEQTKTNEFYGRYIDDIFMTWNRSEEELRKLLDDVNTWHPNIKLDYKIGNSLPFLDVQLTNNNGILSTSVYHKPAAEPYVTPFISDHPRHVFINIIQTSLARAVRYSSTFEAFNYERRYIKLMLLYNGYPSTFIENQFHKYLSDYISTSPFLPLIDDEKKFFQFRQKLLGQPTPRQSQVALSAATADIDNDPDTDETKQPNESTTKIDKTNITNYQEKLFIHYTHEKRFNVFKRDMHHVYEDTFKSTPAMYANLIVGNRNRRQASDELIHKRPIKTFLLNEITQGKHQNKIFKKNNTSLII
;
A
#
# COMPACT_ATOMS: atom_id res chain seq x y z
N MET A 1 -7.77 50.85 14.62
CA MET A 1 -7.87 49.38 14.82
C MET A 1 -7.98 48.61 13.50
N LEU A 2 -8.95 48.91 12.63
CA LEU A 2 -9.10 48.27 11.30
C LEU A 2 -7.88 48.44 10.36
N THR A 3 -7.20 49.59 10.42
CA THR A 3 -6.00 49.87 9.62
C THR A 3 -4.82 48.98 10.03
N ASN A 4 -4.59 48.81 11.35
CA ASN A 4 -3.56 47.93 11.89
C ASN A 4 -3.84 46.45 11.57
N ILE A 5 -5.12 46.04 11.52
CA ILE A 5 -5.50 44.68 11.12
C ILE A 5 -5.21 44.45 9.63
N LYS A 6 -5.57 45.40 8.74
CA LYS A 6 -5.25 45.32 7.31
C LYS A 6 -3.74 45.27 7.07
N GLU A 7 -2.97 46.06 7.79
CA GLU A 7 -1.52 46.10 7.69
C GLU A 7 -0.88 44.79 8.19
N HIS A 8 -1.37 44.25 9.32
CA HIS A 8 -0.93 42.95 9.82
C HIS A 8 -1.26 41.81 8.84
N ILE A 9 -2.44 41.82 8.24
CA ILE A 9 -2.86 40.86 7.20
C ILE A 9 -1.96 41.00 5.96
N ASN A 10 -1.72 42.21 5.47
CA ASN A 10 -0.86 42.44 4.31
C ASN A 10 0.60 42.01 4.57
N ASN A 11 1.13 42.30 5.76
CA ASN A 11 2.46 41.85 6.18
C ASN A 11 2.54 40.32 6.25
N ARG A 12 1.48 39.66 6.76
CA ARG A 12 1.37 38.20 6.79
C ARG A 12 1.27 37.61 5.38
N ILE A 13 0.50 38.23 4.48
CA ILE A 13 0.40 37.85 3.05
C ILE A 13 1.74 37.99 2.33
N ASN A 14 2.46 39.09 2.54
CA ASN A 14 3.74 39.34 1.89
C ASN A 14 4.84 38.40 2.40
N ARG A 15 4.88 38.13 3.70
CA ARG A 15 5.73 37.05 4.27
C ARG A 15 5.36 35.70 3.67
N LEU A 16 4.07 35.38 3.53
CA LEU A 16 3.59 34.15 2.89
C LEU A 16 4.05 34.04 1.44
N LYS A 17 3.93 35.12 0.65
CA LYS A 17 4.36 35.16 -0.75
C LYS A 17 5.86 34.91 -0.85
N LYS A 18 6.65 35.61 -0.04
CA LYS A 18 8.10 35.42 0.03
C LYS A 18 8.47 33.98 0.39
N ASP A 19 7.85 33.42 1.43
CA ASP A 19 8.02 32.01 1.82
C ASP A 19 7.67 31.03 0.69
N ILE A 20 6.61 31.29 -0.07
CA ILE A 20 6.22 30.48 -1.22
C ILE A 20 7.28 30.58 -2.32
N TYR A 21 7.76 31.78 -2.65
CA TYR A 21 8.80 31.97 -3.65
C TYR A 21 10.13 31.34 -3.24
N ASP A 22 10.57 31.54 -2.00
CA ASP A 22 11.80 30.97 -1.46
C ASP A 22 11.72 29.44 -1.40
N LYS A 23 10.54 28.86 -1.12
CA LYS A 23 10.32 27.41 -1.17
C LYS A 23 10.19 26.89 -2.59
N MET A 24 9.57 27.61 -3.51
CA MET A 24 9.60 27.26 -4.93
C MET A 24 11.04 27.28 -5.44
N ALA A 25 11.86 28.23 -4.98
CA ALA A 25 13.27 28.30 -5.29
C ALA A 25 14.06 27.16 -4.64
N SER A 26 13.79 26.81 -3.37
CA SER A 26 14.40 25.67 -2.67
C SER A 26 14.00 24.33 -3.30
N PHE A 27 12.72 24.14 -3.61
CA PHE A 27 12.20 22.98 -4.34
C PHE A 27 12.84 22.88 -5.72
N ARG A 28 12.91 23.99 -6.47
CA ARG A 28 13.65 24.06 -7.74
C ARG A 28 15.15 23.80 -7.55
N LYS A 29 15.77 24.25 -6.46
CA LYS A 29 17.19 24.06 -6.15
C LYS A 29 17.49 22.60 -5.83
N ILE A 30 16.66 21.93 -5.04
CA ILE A 30 16.74 20.49 -4.77
C ILE A 30 16.58 19.72 -6.09
N ILE A 31 15.59 20.09 -6.91
CA ILE A 31 15.42 19.53 -8.26
C ILE A 31 16.67 19.77 -9.12
N LEU A 32 17.25 20.97 -9.09
CA LEU A 32 18.42 21.33 -9.90
C LEU A 32 19.70 20.67 -9.39
N GLN A 33 19.88 20.49 -8.07
CA GLN A 33 20.99 19.76 -7.47
C GLN A 33 20.91 18.27 -7.79
N ASN A 34 19.70 17.70 -7.79
CA ASN A 34 19.48 16.33 -8.26
C ASN A 34 19.74 16.20 -9.77
N ARG A 35 19.33 17.20 -10.58
CA ARG A 35 19.64 17.27 -12.02
C ARG A 35 21.11 17.51 -12.34
N GLN A 36 21.87 18.20 -11.49
CA GLN A 36 23.31 18.43 -11.71
C GLN A 36 24.15 17.16 -11.56
N ARG A 37 23.58 16.07 -11.02
CA ARG A 37 24.18 14.72 -11.04
C ARG A 37 23.93 13.94 -12.34
N SER A 38 23.07 14.45 -13.23
CA SER A 38 22.81 13.87 -14.56
C SER A 38 22.90 14.97 -15.62
N SER A 39 24.06 15.13 -16.25
CA SER A 39 24.26 16.21 -17.21
C SER A 39 23.34 16.13 -18.43
N SER A 40 22.73 17.28 -18.74
CA SER A 40 22.08 17.71 -19.99
C SER A 40 20.66 17.20 -20.30
N THR A 41 19.67 18.07 -20.08
CA THR A 41 18.60 18.38 -21.05
C THR A 41 17.77 19.58 -20.58
N LYS A 42 17.81 20.69 -21.34
CA LYS A 42 16.88 21.83 -21.19
C LYS A 42 15.75 21.73 -22.22
N ASN A 43 14.58 22.24 -21.83
CA ASN A 43 13.37 22.56 -22.60
C ASN A 43 12.24 21.52 -22.59
N ALA A 44 11.29 21.69 -21.64
CA ALA A 44 9.84 21.71 -21.91
C ALA A 44 9.02 21.99 -20.63
N ILE A 45 7.87 22.64 -20.83
CA ILE A 45 6.84 23.00 -19.85
C ILE A 45 6.07 21.72 -19.47
N GLY A 46 5.93 21.48 -18.16
CA GLY A 46 5.35 20.26 -17.58
C GLY A 46 6.43 19.32 -17.05
N VAL A 47 6.84 19.48 -15.79
CA VAL A 47 7.95 18.72 -15.20
C VAL A 47 7.38 17.42 -14.62
N SER A 48 7.61 16.30 -15.29
CA SER A 48 7.38 14.94 -14.78
C SER A 48 8.66 14.44 -14.07
N PRO A 49 8.58 13.64 -12.99
CA PRO A 49 9.75 13.16 -12.26
C PRO A 49 10.64 12.25 -13.09
N GLU A 50 11.95 12.47 -13.05
CA GLU A 50 12.93 11.86 -13.95
C GLU A 50 13.46 10.54 -13.36
N PRO A 51 13.60 9.46 -14.14
CA PRO A 51 14.24 8.22 -13.67
C PRO A 51 15.65 8.46 -13.09
N TYR A 52 16.05 7.67 -12.10
CA TYR A 52 17.42 7.68 -11.60
C TYR A 52 18.36 7.04 -12.63
N LEU A 53 19.37 7.78 -13.08
CA LEU A 53 20.44 7.29 -13.97
C LEU A 53 21.72 7.04 -13.19
N ASP A 54 22.16 5.79 -13.17
CA ASP A 54 23.49 5.38 -12.72
C ASP A 54 24.37 5.11 -13.95
N LEU A 55 24.50 6.13 -14.81
CA LEU A 55 25.18 6.06 -16.10
C LEU A 55 25.87 7.39 -16.39
N ILE A 56 26.96 7.34 -17.16
CA ILE A 56 27.72 8.53 -17.60
C ILE A 56 26.86 9.44 -18.51
N SER A 57 25.96 8.85 -19.31
CA SER A 57 25.06 9.58 -20.20
C SER A 57 23.67 8.93 -20.28
N ASN A 58 22.65 9.72 -20.59
CA ASN A 58 21.29 9.23 -20.78
C ASN A 58 21.19 8.46 -22.11
N PRO A 59 20.89 7.15 -22.10
CA PRO A 59 20.83 6.34 -23.31
C PRO A 59 19.49 6.47 -24.07
N PHE A 60 18.51 7.19 -23.49
CA PHE A 60 17.16 7.30 -24.04
C PHE A 60 16.94 8.61 -24.77
N ASP A 61 16.20 8.54 -25.87
CA ASP A 61 15.70 9.75 -26.54
C ASP A 61 14.65 10.47 -25.68
N LYS A 62 14.29 11.69 -26.08
CA LYS A 62 13.32 12.52 -25.34
C LYS A 62 11.95 11.85 -25.15
N ARG A 63 11.46 11.06 -26.12
CA ARG A 63 10.15 10.40 -26.04
C ARG A 63 10.20 9.23 -25.07
N GLN A 64 11.26 8.41 -25.16
CA GLN A 64 11.52 7.31 -24.24
C GLN A 64 11.67 7.82 -22.80
N TRP A 65 12.45 8.88 -22.62
CA TRP A 65 12.67 9.51 -21.32
C TRP A 65 11.37 10.04 -20.70
N ASN A 66 10.58 10.78 -21.48
CA ASN A 66 9.28 11.28 -21.05
C ASN A 66 8.28 10.17 -20.69
N TYR A 67 8.43 8.98 -21.28
CA TYR A 67 7.57 7.85 -20.94
C TYR A 67 8.02 7.18 -19.63
N LEU A 68 9.33 7.02 -19.43
CA LEU A 68 9.89 6.48 -18.19
C LEU A 68 9.63 7.40 -16.99
N SER A 69 9.60 8.71 -17.21
CA SER A 69 9.29 9.73 -16.19
C SER A 69 7.84 9.72 -15.68
N LEU A 70 6.97 8.91 -16.29
CA LEU A 70 5.64 8.63 -15.74
C LEU A 70 5.71 7.71 -14.52
N GLY A 71 6.85 7.07 -14.31
CA GLY A 71 7.14 6.24 -13.14
C GLY A 71 6.43 4.88 -13.14
N PRO A 72 6.77 4.03 -12.16
CA PRO A 72 6.33 2.64 -12.08
C PRO A 72 4.85 2.45 -11.72
N SER A 73 4.21 3.44 -11.09
CA SER A 73 2.78 3.35 -10.74
C SER A 73 1.85 3.74 -11.89
N TYR A 74 2.41 4.22 -13.01
CA TYR A 74 1.64 4.61 -14.18
C TYR A 74 1.10 3.39 -14.92
N ILE A 75 -0.22 3.34 -15.04
CA ILE A 75 -0.98 2.39 -15.85
C ILE A 75 -1.41 3.10 -17.12
N ARG A 76 -1.01 2.54 -18.26
CA ARG A 76 -1.46 3.02 -19.58
C ARG A 76 -2.97 2.88 -19.71
N VAL A 77 -3.57 3.85 -20.38
CA VAL A 77 -4.97 3.78 -20.82
C VAL A 77 -5.18 2.64 -21.83
N ASN A 78 -6.27 1.88 -21.66
CA ASN A 78 -6.77 0.90 -22.64
C ASN A 78 -5.84 -0.28 -22.94
N GLN A 79 -5.22 -0.86 -21.91
CA GLN A 79 -4.30 -1.99 -22.10
C GLN A 79 -4.98 -3.27 -22.59
N SER A 80 -6.24 -3.50 -22.20
CA SER A 80 -7.00 -4.69 -22.57
C SER A 80 -7.43 -4.66 -24.04
N ALA A 81 -7.99 -3.54 -24.49
CA ALA A 81 -8.55 -3.38 -25.83
C ALA A 81 -7.52 -3.47 -26.98
N ILE A 82 -6.22 -3.35 -26.69
CA ILE A 82 -5.14 -3.51 -27.68
C ILE A 82 -4.48 -4.90 -27.67
N ARG A 83 -4.86 -5.78 -26.73
CA ARG A 83 -4.32 -7.14 -26.66
C ARG A 83 -4.91 -7.99 -27.80
N PRO A 84 -4.21 -9.07 -28.22
CA PRO A 84 -4.80 -10.05 -29.12
C PRO A 84 -6.13 -10.58 -28.56
N LYS A 85 -7.10 -10.83 -29.44
CA LYS A 85 -8.44 -11.29 -29.05
C LYS A 85 -8.42 -12.52 -28.14
N CYS A 86 -7.55 -13.50 -28.44
CA CYS A 86 -7.39 -14.70 -27.61
C CYS A 86 -6.96 -14.40 -26.16
N GLN A 87 -6.14 -13.35 -25.98
CA GLN A 87 -5.70 -12.93 -24.66
C GLN A 87 -6.83 -12.21 -23.90
N GLN A 88 -7.60 -11.36 -24.60
CA GLN A 88 -8.80 -10.72 -24.03
C GLN A 88 -9.82 -11.78 -23.58
N GLU A 89 -10.09 -12.79 -24.41
CA GLU A 89 -10.99 -13.91 -24.07
C GLU A 89 -10.51 -14.69 -22.84
N THR A 90 -9.20 -14.86 -22.67
CA THR A 90 -8.62 -15.51 -21.49
C THR A 90 -8.79 -14.66 -20.24
N GLU A 91 -8.58 -13.35 -20.34
CA GLU A 91 -8.80 -12.40 -19.24
C GLU A 91 -10.26 -12.35 -18.81
N ILE A 92 -11.18 -12.27 -19.77
CA ILE A 92 -12.63 -12.31 -19.51
C ILE A 92 -13.00 -13.59 -18.77
N LYS A 93 -12.51 -14.76 -19.21
CA LYS A 93 -12.78 -16.04 -18.53
C LYS A 93 -12.24 -16.08 -17.10
N ASN A 94 -11.02 -15.60 -16.89
CA ASN A 94 -10.39 -15.60 -15.58
C ASN A 94 -11.10 -14.64 -14.61
N GLU A 95 -11.42 -13.44 -15.07
CA GLU A 95 -12.14 -12.42 -14.28
C GLU A 95 -13.57 -12.86 -13.97
N HIS A 96 -14.27 -13.41 -14.98
CA HIS A 96 -15.59 -14.01 -14.80
C HIS A 96 -15.56 -15.08 -13.71
N LYS A 97 -14.62 -16.03 -13.80
CA LYS A 97 -14.48 -17.13 -12.84
C LYS A 97 -14.19 -16.61 -11.43
N ASP A 98 -13.30 -15.65 -11.27
CA ASP A 98 -12.94 -15.09 -9.97
C ASP A 98 -14.13 -14.39 -9.30
N ILE A 99 -14.78 -13.48 -10.03
CA ILE A 99 -15.94 -12.73 -9.54
C ILE A 99 -17.10 -13.71 -9.24
N TYR A 100 -17.42 -14.60 -10.19
CA TYR A 100 -18.49 -15.58 -10.02
C TYR A 100 -18.26 -16.46 -8.79
N SER A 101 -17.05 -17.01 -8.62
CA SER A 101 -16.75 -17.91 -7.49
C SER A 101 -16.86 -17.20 -6.14
N LYS A 102 -16.45 -15.92 -6.05
CA LYS A 102 -16.58 -15.13 -4.82
C LYS A 102 -18.04 -14.90 -4.45
N VAL A 103 -18.87 -14.52 -5.43
CA VAL A 103 -20.30 -14.30 -5.22
C VAL A 103 -21.00 -15.60 -4.87
N GLU A 104 -20.71 -16.68 -5.59
CA GLU A 104 -21.27 -18.02 -5.33
C GLU A 104 -20.94 -18.49 -3.91
N ASN A 105 -19.65 -18.50 -3.54
CA ASN A 105 -19.23 -18.94 -2.21
C ASN A 105 -19.81 -18.08 -1.09
N HIS A 106 -19.84 -16.76 -1.25
CA HIS A 106 -20.41 -15.90 -0.22
C HIS A 106 -21.90 -16.21 0.00
N LEU A 107 -22.69 -16.31 -1.07
CA LEU A 107 -24.13 -16.56 -0.96
C LEU A 107 -24.48 -18.00 -0.55
N THR A 108 -23.60 -18.96 -0.81
CA THR A 108 -23.77 -20.34 -0.30
C THR A 108 -23.48 -20.41 1.19
N ASP A 109 -22.57 -19.57 1.70
CA ASP A 109 -22.03 -19.69 3.05
C ASP A 109 -22.66 -18.68 4.04
N TYR A 110 -23.34 -17.63 3.56
CA TYR A 110 -24.05 -16.62 4.39
C TYR A 110 -25.40 -17.15 4.96
N PRO A 111 -26.03 -16.46 5.96
CA PRO A 111 -27.13 -16.99 6.77
C PRO A 111 -28.36 -17.50 6.02
N HIS A 112 -28.55 -17.10 4.76
CA HIS A 112 -29.70 -17.49 3.94
C HIS A 112 -29.42 -18.63 2.94
N ARG A 113 -28.20 -19.21 2.94
CA ARG A 113 -27.70 -20.35 2.14
C ARG A 113 -28.46 -20.61 0.84
N ILE A 114 -28.00 -20.03 -0.25
CA ILE A 114 -28.58 -20.26 -1.59
C ILE A 114 -27.97 -21.53 -2.19
N PRO A 115 -28.79 -22.52 -2.62
CA PRO A 115 -28.26 -23.69 -3.31
C PRO A 115 -27.49 -23.32 -4.58
N ARG A 116 -26.31 -23.90 -4.81
CA ARG A 116 -25.49 -23.64 -6.01
C ARG A 116 -26.21 -23.89 -7.34
N ASN A 117 -27.21 -24.77 -7.34
CA ASN A 117 -28.04 -25.07 -8.51
C ASN A 117 -29.16 -24.04 -8.75
N ASN A 118 -29.27 -22.98 -7.94
CA ASN A 118 -30.29 -21.96 -8.11
C ASN A 118 -30.07 -21.19 -9.42
N THR A 119 -31.16 -20.97 -10.17
CA THR A 119 -31.17 -20.26 -11.46
C THR A 119 -30.55 -18.87 -11.41
N ILE A 120 -30.50 -18.26 -10.22
CA ILE A 120 -29.94 -16.93 -10.03
C ILE A 120 -28.44 -16.87 -10.29
N PHE A 121 -27.70 -17.92 -9.95
CA PHE A 121 -26.26 -18.00 -10.20
C PHE A 121 -25.98 -18.08 -11.70
N LYS A 122 -26.77 -18.88 -12.42
CA LYS A 122 -26.70 -18.93 -13.89
C LYS A 122 -26.99 -17.59 -14.53
N GLN A 123 -28.09 -16.92 -14.14
CA GLN A 123 -28.43 -15.58 -14.67
C GLN A 123 -27.35 -14.54 -14.37
N TYR A 124 -26.79 -14.56 -13.16
CA TYR A 124 -25.69 -13.69 -12.79
C TYR A 124 -24.44 -13.97 -13.63
N SER A 125 -24.06 -15.24 -13.77
CA SER A 125 -22.93 -15.68 -14.60
C SER A 125 -23.07 -15.19 -16.04
N ASP A 126 -24.24 -15.39 -16.64
CA ASP A 126 -24.49 -15.04 -18.05
C ASP A 126 -24.41 -13.51 -18.24
N HIS A 127 -25.09 -12.74 -17.39
CA HIS A 127 -25.05 -11.27 -17.50
C HIS A 127 -23.69 -10.68 -17.17
N LEU A 128 -22.94 -11.26 -16.23
CA LEU A 128 -21.57 -10.86 -15.93
C LEU A 128 -20.67 -11.09 -17.15
N LEU A 129 -20.81 -12.25 -17.81
CA LEU A 129 -20.04 -12.57 -19.00
C LEU A 129 -20.36 -11.63 -20.15
N ASP A 130 -21.64 -11.32 -20.38
CA ASP A 130 -22.09 -10.34 -21.38
C ASP A 130 -21.50 -8.95 -21.11
N TYR A 131 -21.55 -8.50 -19.86
CA TYR A 131 -20.97 -7.23 -19.46
C TYR A 131 -19.45 -7.18 -19.69
N LEU A 132 -18.71 -8.22 -19.26
CA LEU A 132 -17.27 -8.28 -19.45
C LEU A 132 -16.91 -8.30 -20.95
N ASN A 133 -17.64 -9.06 -21.76
CA ASN A 133 -17.46 -9.05 -23.21
C ASN A 133 -17.70 -7.66 -23.81
N GLN A 134 -18.78 -6.98 -23.43
CA GLN A 134 -19.04 -5.62 -23.87
C GLN A 134 -17.92 -4.66 -23.45
N SER A 135 -17.50 -4.70 -22.18
CA SER A 135 -16.46 -3.82 -21.66
C SER A 135 -15.10 -4.02 -22.32
N TYR A 136 -14.72 -5.27 -22.62
CA TYR A 136 -13.42 -5.60 -23.22
C TYR A 136 -13.39 -5.42 -24.74
N LEU A 137 -14.51 -5.69 -25.41
CA LEU A 137 -14.60 -5.69 -26.88
C LEU A 137 -15.15 -4.38 -27.46
N THR A 138 -15.58 -3.43 -26.62
CA THR A 138 -16.00 -2.10 -27.09
C THR A 138 -14.82 -1.43 -27.82
N PRO A 139 -15.01 -1.02 -29.09
CA PRO A 139 -13.94 -0.38 -29.85
C PRO A 139 -13.48 0.92 -29.19
N LEU A 140 -12.18 1.08 -29.05
CA LEU A 140 -11.59 2.34 -28.59
C LEU A 140 -11.87 3.47 -29.58
N SER A 141 -11.95 4.70 -29.07
CA SER A 141 -11.93 5.89 -29.94
C SER A 141 -10.66 5.93 -30.78
N TYR A 142 -10.73 6.48 -32.00
CA TYR A 142 -9.57 6.58 -32.90
C TYR A 142 -8.37 7.27 -32.22
N LYS A 143 -8.64 8.32 -31.44
CA LYS A 143 -7.62 9.06 -30.67
C LYS A 143 -6.92 8.17 -29.64
N ASP A 144 -7.65 7.29 -28.97
CA ASP A 144 -7.09 6.41 -27.95
C ASP A 144 -6.35 5.23 -28.56
N GLN A 145 -6.80 4.73 -29.72
CA GLN A 145 -6.06 3.73 -30.50
C GLN A 145 -4.67 4.27 -30.90
N LEU A 146 -4.62 5.48 -31.48
CA LEU A 146 -3.35 6.11 -31.87
C LEU A 146 -2.40 6.29 -30.67
N LYS A 147 -2.90 6.82 -29.55
CA LYS A 147 -2.11 6.97 -28.33
C LYS A 147 -1.58 5.64 -27.81
N SER A 148 -2.39 4.59 -27.87
CA SER A 148 -2.01 3.27 -27.39
C SER A 148 -0.90 2.65 -28.26
N LEU A 149 -1.04 2.77 -29.59
CA LEU A 149 -0.02 2.36 -30.55
C LEU A 149 1.29 3.11 -30.36
N GLU A 150 1.24 4.44 -30.22
CA GLU A 150 2.44 5.26 -29.97
C GLU A 150 3.16 4.82 -28.69
N ARG A 151 2.42 4.61 -27.60
CA ARG A 151 2.98 4.13 -26.32
C ARG A 151 3.58 2.73 -26.43
N ALA A 152 2.96 1.84 -27.20
CA ALA A 152 3.50 0.50 -27.47
C ALA A 152 4.81 0.57 -28.26
N GLN A 153 4.89 1.45 -29.27
CA GLN A 153 6.11 1.69 -30.04
C GLN A 153 7.24 2.25 -29.17
N ILE A 154 6.94 3.23 -28.30
CA ILE A 154 7.91 3.79 -27.34
C ILE A 154 8.43 2.69 -26.42
N LEU A 155 7.55 1.86 -25.84
CA LEU A 155 7.95 0.75 -24.98
C LEU A 155 8.83 -0.27 -25.73
N GLY A 156 8.47 -0.62 -26.97
CA GLY A 156 9.28 -1.47 -27.83
C GLY A 156 10.65 -0.87 -28.15
N SER A 157 10.72 0.45 -28.30
CA SER A 157 11.98 1.18 -28.46
C SER A 157 12.84 1.14 -27.19
N ILE A 158 12.25 1.42 -26.02
CA ILE A 158 12.94 1.35 -24.71
C ILE A 158 13.53 -0.04 -24.50
N ARG A 159 12.75 -1.11 -24.76
CA ARG A 159 13.23 -2.50 -24.63
C ARG A 159 14.43 -2.79 -25.55
N ARG A 160 14.43 -2.27 -26.78
CA ARG A 160 15.56 -2.39 -27.71
C ARG A 160 16.79 -1.66 -27.18
N THR A 161 16.65 -0.44 -26.67
CA THR A 161 17.74 0.32 -26.05
C THR A 161 18.34 -0.44 -24.87
N ILE A 162 17.48 -0.92 -23.94
CA ILE A 162 17.90 -1.71 -22.77
C ILE A 162 18.71 -2.94 -23.19
N LYS A 163 18.22 -3.70 -24.18
CA LYS A 163 18.92 -4.89 -24.68
C LYS A 163 20.23 -4.55 -25.39
N LYS A 164 20.23 -3.53 -26.26
CA LYS A 164 21.40 -3.12 -27.05
C LYS A 164 22.55 -2.63 -26.16
N MET A 165 22.22 -1.92 -25.08
CA MET A 165 23.20 -1.28 -24.21
C MET A 165 23.44 -2.08 -22.91
N ASN A 166 22.90 -3.31 -22.81
CA ASN A 166 23.02 -4.17 -21.65
C ASN A 166 22.66 -3.46 -20.32
N LEU A 167 21.52 -2.77 -20.31
CA LEU A 167 21.04 -2.01 -19.16
C LEU A 167 20.10 -2.84 -18.29
N ILE A 168 19.96 -2.43 -17.03
CA ILE A 168 18.91 -2.93 -16.14
C ILE A 168 17.98 -1.78 -15.76
N ILE A 169 16.68 -2.08 -15.71
CA ILE A 169 15.66 -1.18 -15.16
C ILE A 169 15.01 -1.84 -13.94
N ARG A 170 14.97 -1.13 -12.81
CA ARG A 170 14.37 -1.60 -11.55
C ARG A 170 13.53 -0.53 -10.89
N VAL A 171 12.56 -0.95 -10.09
CA VAL A 171 11.86 -0.02 -9.18
C VAL A 171 12.76 0.24 -7.98
N THR A 172 12.90 1.50 -7.59
CA THR A 172 13.69 1.92 -6.43
C THR A 172 13.02 1.52 -5.12
N ASP A 173 13.82 1.23 -4.08
CA ASP A 173 13.32 0.73 -2.78
C ASP A 173 12.37 1.70 -2.06
N LYS A 174 12.62 3.02 -2.13
CA LYS A 174 11.88 4.05 -1.36
C LYS A 174 11.43 5.27 -2.16
N GLY A 175 11.63 5.29 -3.49
CA GLY A 175 11.38 6.46 -4.33
C GLY A 175 10.15 6.35 -5.25
N ASN A 176 9.54 5.17 -5.35
CA ASN A 176 8.48 4.88 -6.33
C ASN A 176 8.84 5.39 -7.74
N ASN A 177 10.11 5.25 -8.11
CA ASN A 177 10.69 5.70 -9.37
C ASN A 177 11.56 4.57 -9.96
N PHE A 178 11.93 4.67 -11.23
CA PHE A 178 12.84 3.73 -11.89
C PHE A 178 14.30 4.08 -11.62
N TYR A 179 15.10 3.05 -11.42
CA TYR A 179 16.55 3.06 -11.54
C TYR A 179 16.94 2.47 -12.88
N ILE A 180 17.91 3.10 -13.54
CA ILE A 180 18.49 2.61 -14.78
C ILE A 180 20.02 2.67 -14.67
N GLY A 181 20.67 1.53 -14.87
CA GLY A 181 22.13 1.40 -14.80
C GLY A 181 22.64 0.26 -15.66
N SER A 182 23.96 0.07 -15.68
CA SER A 182 24.60 -1.08 -16.33
C SER A 182 24.17 -2.38 -15.67
N ALA A 183 23.86 -3.41 -16.45
CA ALA A 183 23.55 -4.73 -15.91
C ALA A 183 24.77 -5.38 -15.23
N GLY A 184 25.99 -5.12 -15.71
CA GLY A 184 27.23 -5.65 -15.12
C GLY A 184 27.51 -5.07 -13.73
N GLU A 185 27.50 -3.74 -13.60
CA GLU A 185 27.71 -3.07 -12.31
C GLU A 185 26.61 -3.41 -11.29
N PHE A 186 25.37 -3.60 -11.76
CA PHE A 186 24.29 -4.03 -10.88
C PHE A 186 24.48 -5.46 -10.39
N GLU A 187 25.02 -6.35 -11.23
CA GLU A 187 25.38 -7.71 -10.83
C GLU A 187 26.54 -7.71 -9.83
N GLU A 188 27.54 -6.85 -9.98
CA GLU A 188 28.61 -6.68 -8.99
C GLU A 188 28.05 -6.25 -7.62
N LYS A 189 27.07 -5.34 -7.59
CA LYS A 189 26.37 -4.96 -6.34
C LYS A 189 25.63 -6.13 -5.71
N ALA A 190 25.04 -7.02 -6.52
CA ALA A 190 24.39 -8.24 -6.03
C ALA A 190 25.40 -9.26 -5.48
N GLN A 191 26.51 -9.47 -6.18
CA GLN A 191 27.58 -10.36 -5.70
C GLN A 191 28.22 -9.84 -4.42
N LYS A 192 28.45 -8.53 -4.32
CA LYS A 192 28.91 -7.88 -3.09
C LYS A 192 27.92 -8.12 -1.93
N PHE A 193 26.61 -8.06 -2.18
CA PHE A 193 25.62 -8.37 -1.16
C PHE A 193 25.73 -9.83 -0.66
N PHE A 194 25.94 -10.78 -1.57
CA PHE A 194 26.14 -12.18 -1.18
C PHE A 194 27.43 -12.36 -0.37
N SER A 195 28.54 -11.74 -0.77
CA SER A 195 29.80 -11.83 -0.03
C SER A 195 29.73 -11.16 1.34
N ASP A 196 29.14 -9.97 1.44
CA ASP A 196 29.07 -9.18 2.68
C ASP A 196 28.20 -9.86 3.74
N THR A 197 27.19 -10.64 3.32
CA THR A 197 26.28 -11.33 4.24
C THR A 197 26.71 -12.76 4.55
N ASN A 198 27.39 -13.44 3.63
CA ASN A 198 27.72 -14.87 3.72
C ASN A 198 26.52 -15.76 4.10
N ALA A 199 25.30 -15.32 3.75
CA ALA A 199 24.05 -15.95 4.18
C ALA A 199 23.52 -16.97 3.17
N PHE A 200 24.25 -17.20 2.07
CA PHE A 200 23.79 -17.98 0.92
C PHE A 200 24.89 -18.89 0.41
N ILE A 201 24.50 -20.11 0.01
CA ILE A 201 25.39 -21.07 -0.65
C ILE A 201 24.84 -21.42 -2.01
N GLU A 202 25.71 -21.48 -3.02
CA GLU A 202 25.34 -21.94 -4.36
C GLU A 202 25.16 -23.46 -4.36
N LEU A 203 24.09 -23.95 -5.00
CA LEU A 203 23.82 -25.37 -5.18
C LEU A 203 24.18 -25.82 -6.60
N SER A 204 24.66 -27.06 -6.73
CA SER A 204 25.04 -27.65 -8.02
C SER A 204 23.85 -28.10 -8.87
N SER A 205 22.69 -28.35 -8.26
CA SER A 205 21.48 -28.85 -8.91
C SER A 205 20.23 -28.18 -8.35
N ASN A 206 19.10 -28.36 -9.04
CA ASN A 206 17.80 -27.85 -8.60
C ASN A 206 17.12 -28.82 -7.64
N PRO A 207 17.01 -28.51 -6.32
CA PRO A 207 16.40 -29.41 -5.34
C PRO A 207 14.88 -29.24 -5.24
N PHE A 208 14.23 -28.52 -6.16
CA PHE A 208 12.81 -28.17 -6.05
C PHE A 208 11.91 -29.37 -5.74
N ASN A 209 12.02 -30.46 -6.50
CA ASN A 209 11.21 -31.66 -6.29
C ASN A 209 11.48 -32.31 -4.93
N GLU A 210 12.73 -32.30 -4.46
CA GLU A 210 13.10 -32.83 -3.15
C GLU A 210 12.44 -32.02 -2.04
N ILE A 211 12.49 -30.69 -2.13
CA ILE A 211 11.88 -29.77 -1.15
C ILE A 211 10.36 -29.91 -1.17
N LEU A 212 9.75 -29.94 -2.35
CA LEU A 212 8.31 -30.15 -2.49
C LEU A 212 7.88 -31.47 -1.85
N ASN A 213 8.60 -32.56 -2.13
CA ASN A 213 8.33 -33.86 -1.52
C ASN A 213 8.53 -33.86 0.00
N LYS A 214 9.58 -33.19 0.51
CA LYS A 214 9.78 -33.02 1.97
C LYS A 214 8.61 -32.31 2.62
N VAL A 215 8.10 -31.23 2.01
CA VAL A 215 6.93 -30.48 2.52
C VAL A 215 5.69 -31.38 2.56
N ILE A 216 5.41 -32.10 1.47
CA ILE A 216 4.26 -33.01 1.37
C ILE A 216 4.38 -34.13 2.41
N GLN A 217 5.55 -34.76 2.53
CA GLN A 217 5.80 -35.82 3.49
C GLN A 217 5.65 -35.34 4.93
N LEU A 218 6.15 -34.13 5.25
CA LEU A 218 5.98 -33.53 6.57
C LEU A 218 4.49 -33.37 6.89
N LEU A 219 3.72 -32.73 5.99
CA LEU A 219 2.29 -32.48 6.21
C LEU A 219 1.49 -33.78 6.30
N ASN A 220 1.77 -34.77 5.44
CA ASN A 220 1.15 -36.09 5.51
C ASN A 220 1.46 -36.80 6.83
N THR A 221 2.71 -36.74 7.30
CA THR A 221 3.12 -37.34 8.57
C THR A 221 2.44 -36.67 9.76
N LEU A 222 2.39 -35.34 9.76
CA LEU A 222 1.71 -34.58 10.82
C LEU A 222 0.21 -34.89 10.83
N ARG A 223 -0.42 -35.02 9.66
CA ARG A 223 -1.83 -35.37 9.55
C ARG A 223 -2.11 -36.81 9.98
N GLY A 224 -1.30 -37.76 9.56
CA GLY A 224 -1.44 -39.19 9.91
C GLY A 224 -1.19 -39.49 11.38
N LYS A 225 -0.46 -38.61 12.09
CA LYS A 225 -0.27 -38.68 13.55
C LYS A 225 -1.25 -37.80 14.35
N ASP A 226 -2.25 -37.23 13.69
CA ASP A 226 -3.23 -36.29 14.27
C ASP A 226 -2.60 -35.09 15.02
N LEU A 227 -1.40 -34.67 14.60
CA LEU A 227 -0.73 -33.47 15.14
C LEU A 227 -1.28 -32.18 14.51
N ILE A 228 -1.96 -32.30 13.36
CA ILE A 228 -2.69 -31.22 12.70
C ILE A 228 -4.07 -31.72 12.23
N ARG A 229 -5.06 -30.83 12.26
CA ARG A 229 -6.44 -31.08 11.79
C ARG A 229 -6.50 -31.05 10.26
N LYS A 230 -7.57 -31.63 9.69
CA LYS A 230 -7.81 -31.67 8.23
C LYS A 230 -7.77 -30.29 7.58
N TRP A 231 -8.49 -29.32 8.15
CA TRP A 231 -8.53 -27.96 7.61
C TRP A 231 -7.17 -27.26 7.65
N GLN A 232 -6.32 -27.57 8.64
CA GLN A 232 -4.96 -27.03 8.75
C GLN A 232 -4.07 -27.62 7.66
N TYR A 233 -4.16 -28.93 7.46
CA TYR A 233 -3.50 -29.64 6.36
C TYR A 233 -3.88 -29.05 4.99
N GLU A 234 -5.17 -28.86 4.73
CA GLU A 234 -5.67 -28.31 3.46
C GLU A 234 -5.19 -26.86 3.22
N GLN A 235 -5.13 -26.03 4.27
CA GLN A 235 -4.61 -24.67 4.16
C GLN A 235 -3.10 -24.63 3.92
N MET A 236 -2.34 -25.58 4.47
CA MET A 236 -0.89 -25.64 4.38
C MET A 236 -0.36 -26.37 3.15
N MET A 237 -1.14 -27.29 2.55
CA MET A 237 -0.69 -28.11 1.43
C MET A 237 -0.37 -27.28 0.19
N PRO A 238 0.85 -27.41 -0.39
CA PRO A 238 1.25 -26.66 -1.57
C PRO A 238 0.35 -26.93 -2.78
N ASP A 239 0.29 -25.98 -3.71
CA ASP A 239 -0.37 -26.20 -4.99
C ASP A 239 0.54 -27.04 -5.88
N LEU A 240 0.25 -28.33 -6.04
CA LEU A 240 1.10 -29.26 -6.78
C LEU A 240 1.22 -28.92 -8.28
N THR A 241 0.30 -28.12 -8.82
CA THR A 241 0.28 -27.75 -10.24
C THR A 241 1.04 -26.47 -10.53
N ASN A 242 1.03 -25.53 -9.58
CA ASN A 242 1.61 -24.19 -9.75
C ASN A 242 2.79 -23.92 -8.81
N SER A 243 3.31 -24.92 -8.11
CA SER A 243 4.50 -24.74 -7.27
C SER A 243 5.76 -24.60 -8.13
N GLU A 244 6.61 -23.64 -7.79
CA GLU A 244 7.90 -23.41 -8.44
C GLU A 244 8.95 -22.96 -7.43
N LEU A 245 10.20 -22.89 -7.87
CA LEU A 245 11.29 -22.38 -7.06
C LEU A 245 11.11 -20.88 -6.81
N ALA A 246 11.42 -20.40 -5.60
CA ALA A 246 11.41 -18.97 -5.34
C ALA A 246 12.43 -18.23 -6.23
N HIS A 247 12.20 -16.94 -6.46
CA HIS A 247 13.08 -16.11 -7.29
C HIS A 247 13.59 -14.91 -6.52
N LEU A 248 14.92 -14.76 -6.42
CA LEU A 248 15.52 -13.58 -5.84
C LEU A 248 15.67 -12.49 -6.89
N TYR A 249 15.37 -11.26 -6.53
CA TYR A 249 15.73 -10.07 -7.28
C TYR A 249 16.13 -8.94 -6.33
N PHE A 250 16.68 -7.86 -6.88
CA PHE A 250 17.21 -6.76 -6.09
C PHE A 250 16.55 -5.44 -6.45
N ASN A 251 16.21 -4.65 -5.42
CA ASN A 251 15.77 -3.27 -5.56
C ASN A 251 16.89 -2.30 -5.15
N PRO A 252 17.26 -1.32 -5.97
CA PRO A 252 18.30 -0.35 -5.64
C PRO A 252 17.86 0.64 -4.57
N LYS A 253 18.73 0.87 -3.59
CA LYS A 253 18.56 1.86 -2.51
C LYS A 253 19.19 3.19 -2.93
N THR A 254 18.59 3.89 -3.89
CA THR A 254 19.06 5.19 -4.45
C THR A 254 19.19 6.33 -3.43
N HIS A 255 18.70 6.12 -2.20
CA HIS A 255 18.80 7.06 -1.09
C HIS A 255 20.03 6.84 -0.20
N LYS A 256 20.85 5.82 -0.48
CA LYS A 256 22.11 5.53 0.22
C LYS A 256 23.28 5.73 -0.74
N ASP A 257 24.42 6.15 -0.20
CA ASP A 257 25.67 6.28 -0.95
C ASP A 257 26.06 4.93 -1.56
N SER A 258 26.70 4.93 -2.74
CA SER A 258 27.02 3.74 -3.56
C SER A 258 25.82 2.92 -4.08
N ILE A 259 24.58 3.31 -3.74
CA ILE A 259 23.34 2.69 -4.21
C ILE A 259 23.35 1.17 -3.97
N PRO A 260 23.49 0.71 -2.71
CA PRO A 260 23.43 -0.71 -2.39
C PRO A 260 22.07 -1.29 -2.78
N VAL A 261 22.01 -2.62 -2.87
CA VAL A 261 20.80 -3.35 -3.25
C VAL A 261 20.04 -3.87 -2.04
N ARG A 262 18.73 -4.05 -2.19
CA ARG A 262 17.86 -4.77 -1.26
C ARG A 262 17.43 -6.10 -1.89
N PRO A 263 17.74 -7.26 -1.30
CA PRO A 263 17.21 -8.52 -1.79
C PRO A 263 15.70 -8.57 -1.57
N ILE A 264 14.96 -9.08 -2.54
CA ILE A 264 13.55 -9.42 -2.43
C ILE A 264 13.37 -10.79 -3.02
N GLU A 265 12.83 -11.69 -2.22
CA GLU A 265 12.56 -13.06 -2.64
C GLU A 265 11.08 -13.20 -2.98
N ASN A 266 10.77 -13.51 -4.24
CA ASN A 266 9.42 -13.85 -4.67
C ASN A 266 9.13 -15.30 -4.31
N THR A 267 8.36 -15.49 -3.26
CA THR A 267 7.97 -16.81 -2.74
C THR A 267 6.52 -17.17 -3.08
N ILE A 268 5.79 -16.40 -3.90
CA ILE A 268 4.33 -16.58 -4.09
C ILE A 268 3.93 -18.04 -4.39
N HIS A 269 4.76 -18.73 -5.18
CA HIS A 269 4.55 -20.10 -5.63
C HIS A 269 5.51 -21.12 -5.00
N ALA A 270 6.29 -20.73 -3.99
CA ALA A 270 7.18 -21.65 -3.28
C ALA A 270 6.37 -22.68 -2.46
N SER A 271 6.91 -23.89 -2.34
CA SER A 271 6.26 -25.01 -1.65
C SER A 271 5.96 -24.75 -0.17
N THR A 272 6.73 -23.86 0.48
CA THR A 272 6.60 -23.52 1.91
C THR A 272 5.68 -22.33 2.17
N THR A 273 5.20 -21.63 1.14
CA THR A 273 4.49 -20.34 1.28
C THR A 273 3.17 -20.44 2.01
N LYS A 274 2.43 -21.53 1.78
CA LYS A 274 1.16 -21.77 2.48
C LYS A 274 1.38 -22.07 3.97
N ILE A 275 2.44 -22.83 4.32
CA ILE A 275 2.84 -23.04 5.72
C ILE A 275 3.24 -21.70 6.35
N SER A 276 4.04 -20.88 5.64
CA SER A 276 4.47 -19.57 6.14
C SER A 276 3.29 -18.64 6.44
N LYS A 277 2.32 -18.54 5.52
CA LYS A 277 1.09 -17.76 5.72
C LYS A 277 0.24 -18.29 6.88
N PHE A 278 0.13 -19.61 6.99
CA PHE A 278 -0.63 -20.24 8.07
C PHE A 278 0.00 -19.97 9.44
N LEU A 279 1.32 -20.15 9.57
CA LEU A 279 2.02 -19.88 10.82
C LEU A 279 2.00 -18.39 11.19
N ASP A 280 2.21 -17.48 10.24
CA ASP A 280 2.06 -16.03 10.50
C ASP A 280 0.65 -15.71 10.99
N LYS A 281 -0.40 -16.28 10.37
CA LYS A 281 -1.80 -16.06 10.78
C LYS A 281 -2.09 -16.46 12.23
N ILE A 282 -1.46 -17.51 12.76
CA ILE A 282 -1.71 -17.97 14.13
C ILE A 282 -0.73 -17.38 15.16
N LEU A 283 0.49 -16.99 14.74
CA LEU A 283 1.53 -16.49 15.64
C LEU A 283 1.55 -14.96 15.74
N ARG A 284 1.22 -14.23 14.66
CA ARG A 284 1.17 -12.76 14.65
C ARG A 284 0.22 -12.20 15.70
N PRO A 285 -1.02 -12.71 15.86
CA PRO A 285 -1.92 -12.27 16.93
C PRO A 285 -1.29 -12.30 18.33
N ILE A 286 -0.58 -13.39 18.64
CA ILE A 286 0.09 -13.57 19.94
C ILE A 286 1.18 -12.51 20.12
N PHE A 287 2.01 -12.30 19.10
CA PHE A 287 3.02 -11.23 19.15
C PHE A 287 2.38 -9.85 19.33
N ASP A 288 1.35 -9.53 18.54
CA ASP A 288 0.69 -8.22 18.57
C ASP A 288 0.05 -7.92 19.94
N ASP A 289 -0.49 -8.94 20.63
CA ASP A 289 -1.01 -8.79 21.99
C ASP A 289 0.09 -8.67 23.05
N LYS A 290 1.06 -9.60 23.05
CA LYS A 290 2.05 -9.71 24.14
C LYS A 290 3.16 -8.65 24.06
N CYS A 291 3.44 -8.10 22.88
CA CYS A 291 4.53 -7.14 22.67
C CYS A 291 4.07 -5.70 22.40
N LYS A 292 2.78 -5.38 22.62
CA LYS A 292 2.20 -4.06 22.31
C LYS A 292 2.90 -2.88 22.99
N ASP A 293 3.38 -3.06 24.22
CA ASP A 293 3.96 -1.96 25.02
C ASP A 293 5.32 -1.46 24.52
N THR A 294 5.99 -2.27 23.69
CA THR A 294 7.30 -1.93 23.11
C THR A 294 7.24 -1.76 21.59
N THR A 295 6.06 -1.97 20.99
CA THR A 295 5.89 -1.97 19.53
C THR A 295 5.19 -0.69 19.08
N ILE A 296 5.83 0.02 18.16
CA ILE A 296 5.25 1.14 17.43
C ILE A 296 4.58 0.59 16.18
N ILE A 297 3.32 0.96 15.96
CA ILE A 297 2.54 0.49 14.80
C ILE A 297 2.77 1.40 13.58
N ASP A 298 2.79 2.71 13.82
CA ASP A 298 2.98 3.76 12.83
C ASP A 298 3.36 5.10 13.49
N GLY A 299 3.62 6.14 12.68
CA GLY A 299 3.96 7.46 13.20
C GLY A 299 2.86 8.10 14.05
N ALA A 300 1.58 7.76 13.83
CA ALA A 300 0.48 8.27 14.66
C ALA A 300 0.49 7.66 16.07
N SER A 301 0.79 6.36 16.18
CA SER A 301 0.95 5.67 17.47
C SER A 301 2.14 6.24 18.25
N LEU A 302 3.28 6.45 17.58
CA LEU A 302 4.46 7.08 18.18
C LEU A 302 4.14 8.47 18.75
N ILE A 303 3.49 9.33 17.95
CA ILE A 303 3.12 10.69 18.40
C ILE A 303 2.21 10.63 19.62
N THR A 304 1.27 9.67 19.64
CA THR A 304 0.34 9.48 20.76
C THR A 304 1.08 9.09 22.02
N GLU A 305 1.98 8.11 21.95
CA GLU A 305 2.77 7.67 23.11
C GLU A 305 3.77 8.73 23.59
N LEU A 306 4.48 9.40 22.68
CA LEU A 306 5.38 10.50 23.03
C LEU A 306 4.62 11.71 23.60
N SER A 307 3.38 11.96 23.17
CA SER A 307 2.54 12.98 23.79
C SER A 307 2.18 12.64 25.24
N LYS A 308 1.94 11.35 25.54
CA LYS A 308 1.74 10.90 26.93
C LYS A 308 3.02 11.05 27.75
N TYR A 309 4.17 10.68 27.18
CA TYR A 309 5.48 10.87 27.79
C TYR A 309 5.77 12.34 28.13
N ASN A 310 5.52 13.25 27.18
CA ASN A 310 5.67 14.68 27.38
C ASN A 310 4.72 15.23 28.46
N LYS A 311 3.44 14.82 28.47
CA LYS A 311 2.46 15.22 29.51
C LYS A 311 2.85 14.79 30.92
N LYS A 312 3.64 13.72 31.07
CA LYS A 312 4.19 13.26 32.36
C LYS A 312 5.41 14.09 32.81
N GLY A 313 5.85 15.08 32.04
CA GLY A 313 7.03 15.89 32.36
C GLY A 313 8.37 15.16 32.17
N LEU A 314 8.37 14.03 31.44
CA LEU A 314 9.56 13.20 31.25
C LEU A 314 10.46 13.70 30.10
N LEU A 315 9.92 14.54 29.22
CA LEU A 315 10.67 15.23 28.18
C LEU A 315 11.30 16.51 28.74
N LYS A 316 12.58 16.44 29.09
CA LYS A 316 13.38 17.54 29.63
C LYS A 316 13.98 18.38 28.48
N PRO A 317 14.40 19.63 28.75
CA PRO A 317 15.15 20.43 27.77
C PRO A 317 16.43 19.75 27.26
N THR A 318 17.05 18.93 28.09
CA THR A 318 18.27 18.17 27.76
C THR A 318 17.99 16.78 27.17
N THR A 319 16.74 16.37 27.01
CA THR A 319 16.43 15.03 26.47
C THR A 319 16.96 14.90 25.04
N LEU A 320 17.77 13.88 24.82
CA LEU A 320 18.22 13.45 23.51
C LEU A 320 17.25 12.43 22.95
N PHE A 321 17.06 12.45 21.63
CA PHE A 321 16.44 11.37 20.89
C PHE A 321 17.52 10.47 20.31
N CYS A 322 17.20 9.19 20.25
CA CYS A 322 18.04 8.21 19.61
C CYS A 322 17.21 7.31 18.68
N THR A 323 17.67 7.15 17.45
CA THR A 323 17.06 6.28 16.45
C THR A 323 18.04 5.23 15.99
N PHE A 324 17.58 3.99 15.80
CA PHE A 324 18.39 2.84 15.37
C PHE A 324 17.80 2.21 14.12
N ASP A 325 18.66 1.83 13.18
CA ASP A 325 18.33 0.96 12.03
C ASP A 325 19.10 -0.36 12.21
N ILE A 326 18.39 -1.49 12.24
CA ILE A 326 19.01 -2.82 12.31
C ILE A 326 19.43 -3.26 10.90
N ARG A 327 20.73 -3.47 10.71
CA ARG A 327 21.26 -3.85 9.40
C ARG A 327 20.79 -5.26 9.00
N ASN A 328 20.13 -5.34 7.83
CA ASN A 328 19.77 -6.59 7.16
C ASN A 328 19.03 -7.62 8.06
N LEU A 329 18.15 -7.15 8.96
CA LEU A 329 17.48 -7.98 9.99
C LEU A 329 17.04 -9.36 9.50
N TYR A 330 16.28 -9.43 8.42
CA TYR A 330 15.75 -10.72 7.91
C TYR A 330 16.83 -11.66 7.37
N THR A 331 17.87 -11.13 6.74
CA THR A 331 18.96 -11.93 6.14
C THR A 331 19.93 -12.42 7.20
N MET A 332 20.11 -11.68 8.29
CA MET A 332 21.08 -12.01 9.34
C MET A 332 20.48 -12.78 10.51
N LEU A 333 19.17 -13.04 10.50
CA LEU A 333 18.47 -13.74 11.58
C LEU A 333 19.01 -15.18 11.77
N PRO A 334 19.61 -15.54 12.92
CA PRO A 334 20.15 -16.88 13.14
C PRO A 334 19.03 -17.92 13.18
N GLN A 335 19.04 -18.89 12.25
CA GLN A 335 17.89 -19.77 12.00
C GLN A 335 17.52 -20.64 13.22
N GLU A 336 18.47 -21.37 13.80
CA GLU A 336 18.20 -22.25 14.96
C GLU A 336 17.77 -21.46 16.18
N GLU A 337 18.54 -20.43 16.52
CA GLU A 337 18.25 -19.59 17.67
C GLU A 337 16.88 -18.92 17.54
N SER A 338 16.47 -18.51 16.34
CA SER A 338 15.13 -17.95 16.12
C SER A 338 14.01 -18.95 16.34
N LEU A 339 14.23 -20.22 15.99
CA LEU A 339 13.28 -21.29 16.29
C LEU A 339 13.21 -21.54 17.80
N ASP A 340 14.34 -21.49 18.52
CA ASP A 340 14.38 -21.66 19.97
C ASP A 340 13.76 -20.49 20.72
N ILE A 341 13.99 -19.25 20.26
CA ILE A 341 13.36 -18.05 20.82
C ILE A 341 11.85 -18.07 20.56
N LEU A 342 11.39 -18.51 19.39
CA LEU A 342 9.95 -18.69 19.14
C LEU A 342 9.33 -19.64 20.17
N MET A 343 9.97 -20.76 20.45
CA MET A 343 9.48 -21.73 21.44
C MET A 343 9.48 -21.14 22.85
N THR A 344 10.57 -20.47 23.23
CA THR A 344 10.73 -19.81 24.53
C THR A 344 9.67 -18.73 24.73
N PHE A 345 9.41 -17.92 23.70
CA PHE A 345 8.39 -16.89 23.69
C PHE A 345 6.99 -17.47 23.91
N LEU A 346 6.62 -18.52 23.16
CA LEU A 346 5.31 -19.18 23.33
C LEU A 346 5.16 -19.79 24.72
N HIS A 347 6.20 -20.46 25.23
CA HIS A 347 6.21 -21.02 26.58
C HIS A 347 6.07 -19.95 27.67
N ALA A 348 6.83 -18.86 27.57
CA ALA A 348 6.82 -17.77 28.54
C ALA A 348 5.45 -17.09 28.64
N HIS A 349 4.67 -17.12 27.56
CA HIS A 349 3.30 -16.61 27.53
C HIS A 349 2.22 -17.69 27.73
N GLY A 350 2.59 -18.88 28.18
CA GLY A 350 1.65 -19.93 28.61
C GLY A 350 1.14 -20.85 27.51
N TYR A 351 1.63 -20.74 26.27
CA TYR A 351 1.20 -21.58 25.16
C TYR A 351 1.96 -22.92 25.15
N ARG A 352 1.22 -24.03 25.25
CA ARG A 352 1.71 -25.39 24.92
C ARG A 352 1.23 -25.86 23.55
N LYS A 353 0.11 -25.31 23.10
CA LYS A 353 -0.46 -25.47 21.76
C LYS A 353 -0.97 -24.12 21.28
N VAL A 354 -0.98 -23.92 19.97
CA VAL A 354 -1.61 -22.78 19.31
C VAL A 354 -2.57 -23.33 18.27
N LYS A 355 -3.88 -23.03 18.39
CA LYS A 355 -4.92 -23.56 17.50
C LYS A 355 -4.87 -25.09 17.39
N GLY A 356 -4.64 -25.77 18.52
CA GLY A 356 -4.52 -27.23 18.59
C GLY A 356 -3.19 -27.83 18.11
N ILE A 357 -2.26 -27.03 17.56
CA ILE A 357 -0.94 -27.50 17.12
C ILE A 357 0.05 -27.36 18.25
N SER A 358 0.77 -28.43 18.60
CA SER A 358 1.84 -28.35 19.61
C SER A 358 2.96 -27.43 19.16
N ILE A 359 3.57 -26.74 20.11
CA ILE A 359 4.75 -25.91 19.88
C ILE A 359 5.88 -26.68 19.14
N ASP A 360 6.10 -27.96 19.43
CA ASP A 360 7.10 -28.78 18.72
C ASP A 360 6.76 -28.96 17.24
N THR A 361 5.46 -29.07 16.94
CA THR A 361 4.98 -29.14 15.56
C THR A 361 5.13 -27.79 14.87
N ILE A 362 4.87 -26.68 15.58
CA ILE A 362 5.12 -25.32 15.10
C ILE A 362 6.62 -25.15 14.77
N LYS A 363 7.53 -25.60 15.65
CA LYS A 363 8.98 -25.58 15.40
C LYS A 363 9.34 -26.35 14.14
N LYS A 364 8.79 -27.55 13.93
CA LYS A 364 9.04 -28.35 12.72
C LYS A 364 8.56 -27.64 11.45
N LEU A 365 7.36 -27.06 11.47
CA LEU A 365 6.79 -26.31 10.36
C LEU A 365 7.57 -25.02 10.07
N ALA A 366 8.02 -24.30 11.10
CA ALA A 366 8.87 -23.12 10.96
C ALA A 366 10.27 -23.50 10.45
N SER A 367 10.81 -24.64 10.89
CA SER A 367 12.13 -25.12 10.51
C SER A 367 12.21 -25.42 9.02
N ILE A 368 11.21 -26.09 8.41
CA ILE A 368 11.23 -26.35 6.97
C ILE A 368 11.14 -25.06 6.13
N ILE A 369 10.45 -24.01 6.64
CA ILE A 369 10.39 -22.71 5.96
C ILE A 369 11.77 -22.03 5.93
N LEU A 370 12.51 -22.07 7.04
CA LEU A 370 13.82 -21.41 7.13
C LEU A 370 14.95 -22.24 6.49
N LYS A 371 15.03 -23.54 6.82
CA LYS A 371 16.17 -24.40 6.48
C LYS A 371 16.14 -24.96 5.07
N ASP A 372 14.96 -25.06 4.46
CA ASP A 372 14.81 -25.54 3.08
C ASP A 372 14.44 -24.36 2.15
N ASN A 373 14.80 -23.12 2.52
CA ASN A 373 14.65 -21.98 1.65
C ASN A 373 15.68 -21.99 0.50
N VAL A 374 15.20 -22.24 -0.71
CA VAL A 374 16.00 -22.28 -1.93
C VAL A 374 15.33 -21.43 -3.01
N PHE A 375 16.15 -20.65 -3.70
CA PHE A 375 15.69 -19.74 -4.74
C PHE A 375 16.65 -19.71 -5.93
N ALA A 376 16.14 -19.30 -7.09
CA ALA A 376 16.93 -19.00 -8.27
C ALA A 376 17.33 -17.52 -8.28
N TYR A 377 18.59 -17.26 -8.65
CA TYR A 377 19.09 -15.94 -8.99
C TYR A 377 19.93 -16.02 -10.27
N GLY A 378 19.53 -15.29 -11.30
CA GLY A 378 20.12 -15.42 -12.63
C GLY A 378 19.97 -16.85 -13.17
N LYS A 379 21.09 -17.52 -13.47
CA LYS A 379 21.13 -18.92 -13.93
C LYS A 379 21.55 -19.90 -12.83
N LYS A 380 21.66 -19.43 -11.60
CA LYS A 380 22.19 -20.17 -10.46
C LYS A 380 21.10 -20.39 -9.41
N ILE A 381 21.32 -21.40 -8.58
CA ILE A 381 20.41 -21.79 -7.50
C ILE A 381 21.16 -21.62 -6.19
N TYR A 382 20.50 -21.01 -5.23
CA TYR A 382 21.08 -20.71 -3.93
C TYR A 382 20.18 -21.23 -2.82
N LYS A 383 20.82 -21.71 -1.75
CA LYS A 383 20.18 -22.01 -0.48
C LYS A 383 20.54 -20.93 0.53
N GLN A 384 19.54 -20.42 1.24
CA GLN A 384 19.76 -19.51 2.35
C GLN A 384 20.14 -20.31 3.60
N THR A 385 21.30 -20.01 4.18
CA THR A 385 21.84 -20.68 5.38
C THR A 385 21.69 -19.84 6.65
N THR A 386 21.55 -18.51 6.49
CA THR A 386 21.27 -17.58 7.58
C THR A 386 20.10 -16.69 7.19
N GLY A 387 19.23 -16.37 8.14
CA GLY A 387 18.05 -15.56 7.90
C GLY A 387 16.86 -16.35 7.37
N GLY A 388 15.82 -15.62 7.00
CA GLY A 388 14.69 -16.14 6.23
C GLY A 388 14.41 -15.30 4.99
N ALA A 389 13.56 -15.83 4.11
CA ALA A 389 13.11 -15.12 2.91
C ALA A 389 12.44 -13.81 3.29
N MET A 390 12.86 -12.68 2.70
CA MET A 390 12.21 -11.38 2.92
C MET A 390 10.75 -11.34 2.42
N GLY A 391 10.37 -12.24 1.49
CA GLY A 391 9.00 -12.39 1.00
C GLY A 391 8.13 -13.36 1.82
N SER A 392 8.68 -14.03 2.83
CA SER A 392 7.94 -14.99 3.65
C SER A 392 7.23 -14.29 4.82
N SER A 393 5.91 -14.52 4.95
CA SER A 393 5.08 -13.96 6.02
C SER A 393 5.60 -14.31 7.41
N LEU A 394 5.96 -15.57 7.62
CA LEU A 394 6.50 -16.04 8.89
C LEU A 394 7.82 -15.36 9.27
N THR A 395 8.70 -15.06 8.31
CA THR A 395 10.01 -14.43 8.59
C THR A 395 9.83 -13.09 9.31
N LEU A 396 8.81 -12.30 8.94
CA LEU A 396 8.48 -11.06 9.64
C LEU A 396 8.03 -11.31 11.08
N THR A 397 7.20 -12.34 11.33
CA THR A 397 6.78 -12.71 12.69
C THR A 397 7.97 -13.17 13.52
N LEU A 398 8.80 -14.06 12.98
CA LEU A 398 9.98 -14.57 13.66
C LEU A 398 10.99 -13.47 13.98
N ALA A 399 11.28 -12.57 13.04
CA ALA A 399 12.17 -11.44 13.29
C ALA A 399 11.63 -10.54 14.42
N ASN A 400 10.32 -10.27 14.44
CA ASN A 400 9.72 -9.48 15.50
C ASN A 400 9.78 -10.16 16.88
N ILE A 401 9.55 -11.47 16.94
CA ILE A 401 9.67 -12.26 18.18
C ILE A 401 11.13 -12.32 18.63
N PHE A 402 12.07 -12.60 17.74
CA PHE A 402 13.50 -12.57 18.01
C PHE A 402 13.93 -11.23 18.61
N MET A 403 13.52 -10.12 17.97
CA MET A 403 13.85 -8.78 18.43
C MET A 403 13.20 -8.45 19.77
N SER A 404 12.03 -9.01 20.08
CA SER A 404 11.39 -8.83 21.39
C SER A 404 12.18 -9.46 22.53
N GLU A 405 12.89 -10.57 22.28
CA GLU A 405 13.79 -11.18 23.24
C GLU A 405 15.10 -10.38 23.36
N TRP A 406 15.73 -10.09 22.22
CA TRP A 406 16.99 -9.35 22.17
C TRP A 406 16.90 -7.98 22.83
N GLN A 407 15.78 -7.27 22.66
CA GLN A 407 15.62 -5.90 23.17
C GLN A 407 15.36 -5.83 24.70
N LYS A 408 15.09 -6.93 25.39
CA LYS A 408 14.68 -6.92 26.82
C LYS A 408 15.62 -6.10 27.69
N LYS A 409 16.94 -6.33 27.57
CA LYS A 409 17.96 -5.60 28.33
C LYS A 409 17.89 -4.09 28.07
N LEU A 410 17.65 -3.70 26.81
CA LEU A 410 17.55 -2.30 26.44
C LEU A 410 16.28 -1.65 26.99
N VAL A 411 15.14 -2.37 26.95
CA VAL A 411 13.88 -1.93 27.54
C VAL A 411 13.99 -1.80 29.07
N GLU A 412 14.65 -2.74 29.73
CA GLU A 412 14.93 -2.68 31.17
C GLU A 412 15.75 -1.44 31.53
N GLU A 413 16.80 -1.12 30.76
CA GLU A 413 17.60 0.09 30.96
C GLU A 413 16.78 1.39 30.81
N GLN A 414 15.85 1.44 29.85
CA GLN A 414 14.96 2.59 29.68
C GLN A 414 13.93 2.69 30.80
N THR A 415 13.45 1.55 31.30
CA THR A 415 12.42 1.49 32.35
C THR A 415 12.94 2.01 33.68
N LYS A 416 14.22 1.76 34.01
CA LYS A 416 14.87 2.25 35.25
C LYS A 416 14.77 3.77 35.42
N THR A 417 14.80 4.50 34.32
CA THR A 417 14.83 5.98 34.26
C THR A 417 13.53 6.58 33.75
N ASN A 418 12.50 5.75 33.53
CA ASN A 418 11.23 6.14 32.89
C ASN A 418 11.43 6.82 31.54
N GLU A 419 12.42 6.38 30.76
CA GLU A 419 12.67 6.84 29.40
C GLU A 419 11.77 6.08 28.40
N PHE A 420 11.43 6.71 27.28
CA PHE A 420 10.62 6.09 26.24
C PHE A 420 11.43 5.10 25.40
N TYR A 421 10.84 3.94 25.13
CA TYR A 421 11.31 2.96 24.16
C TYR A 421 10.17 2.60 23.21
N GLY A 422 10.46 2.49 21.92
CA GLY A 422 9.55 1.84 20.99
C GLY A 422 10.23 1.36 19.72
N ARG A 423 9.79 0.21 19.21
CA ARG A 423 10.32 -0.41 17.99
C ARG A 423 9.26 -0.56 16.92
N TYR A 424 9.58 -0.14 15.71
CA TYR A 424 8.85 -0.46 14.49
C TYR A 424 9.71 -1.40 13.64
N ILE A 425 9.46 -2.72 13.71
CA ILE A 425 10.21 -3.73 12.93
C ILE A 425 11.74 -3.59 13.14
N ASP A 426 12.45 -3.01 12.17
CA ASP A 426 13.90 -2.78 12.13
C ASP A 426 14.33 -1.40 12.65
N ASP A 427 13.38 -0.46 12.77
CA ASP A 427 13.60 0.89 13.29
C ASP A 427 13.28 0.94 14.81
N ILE A 428 14.22 1.41 15.65
CA ILE A 428 13.98 1.64 17.09
C ILE A 428 14.07 3.13 17.39
N PHE A 429 13.25 3.62 18.32
CA PHE A 429 13.28 4.97 18.86
C PHE A 429 13.40 4.92 20.39
N MET A 430 14.29 5.74 20.95
CA MET A 430 14.43 5.95 22.38
C MET A 430 14.61 7.43 22.74
N THR A 431 14.27 7.77 23.98
CA THR A 431 14.64 9.06 24.60
C THR A 431 15.75 8.85 25.62
N TRP A 432 16.59 9.86 25.85
CA TRP A 432 17.68 9.75 26.82
C TRP A 432 17.84 11.06 27.59
N ASN A 433 17.78 10.97 28.92
CA ASN A 433 17.83 12.08 29.87
C ASN A 433 19.15 12.18 30.64
N ARG A 434 20.08 11.24 30.40
CA ARG A 434 21.43 11.20 31.00
C ARG A 434 22.47 11.77 30.03
N SER A 435 23.77 11.61 30.34
CA SER A 435 24.86 12.14 29.50
C SER A 435 24.91 11.47 28.11
N GLU A 436 25.36 12.21 27.10
CA GLU A 436 25.52 11.66 25.74
C GLU A 436 26.62 10.59 25.71
N GLU A 437 27.65 10.73 26.55
CA GLU A 437 28.74 9.78 26.71
C GLU A 437 28.24 8.42 27.21
N GLU A 438 27.36 8.40 28.23
CA GLU A 438 26.73 7.17 28.70
C GLU A 438 25.86 6.53 27.63
N LEU A 439 25.13 7.32 26.85
CA LEU A 439 24.34 6.80 25.74
C LEU A 439 25.27 6.12 24.73
N ARG A 440 26.30 6.82 24.25
CA ARG A 440 27.24 6.26 23.26
C ARG A 440 27.88 4.97 23.75
N LYS A 441 28.32 4.93 25.01
CA LYS A 441 28.86 3.70 25.61
C LYS A 441 27.85 2.56 25.61
N LEU A 442 26.61 2.82 26.02
CA LEU A 442 25.53 1.82 25.94
C LEU A 442 25.33 1.33 24.50
N LEU A 443 25.34 2.23 23.51
CA LEU A 443 25.10 1.86 22.11
C LEU A 443 26.25 1.05 21.51
N ASP A 444 27.49 1.37 21.87
CA ASP A 444 28.66 0.62 21.47
C ASP A 444 28.63 -0.78 22.12
N ASP A 445 28.25 -0.88 23.39
CA ASP A 445 28.04 -2.15 24.09
C ASP A 445 26.93 -2.99 23.44
N VAL A 446 25.78 -2.37 23.09
CA VAL A 446 24.65 -3.06 22.42
C VAL A 446 25.08 -3.70 21.10
N ASN A 447 25.98 -3.06 20.35
CA ASN A 447 26.53 -3.60 19.09
C ASN A 447 27.41 -4.86 19.29
N THR A 448 27.76 -5.21 20.53
CA THR A 448 28.51 -6.42 20.89
C THR A 448 27.61 -7.55 21.40
N TRP A 449 26.34 -7.29 21.72
CA TRP A 449 25.45 -8.27 22.38
C TRP A 449 25.17 -9.50 21.55
N HIS A 450 25.17 -9.38 20.23
CA HIS A 450 24.90 -10.48 19.32
C HIS A 450 25.75 -10.36 18.04
N PRO A 451 26.43 -11.43 17.59
CA PRO A 451 27.30 -11.37 16.41
C PRO A 451 26.57 -10.92 15.13
N ASN A 452 25.32 -11.34 14.95
CA ASN A 452 24.54 -11.06 13.74
C ASN A 452 23.69 -9.78 13.80
N ILE A 453 23.56 -9.12 14.96
CA ILE A 453 22.76 -7.90 15.09
C ILE A 453 23.69 -6.70 15.13
N LYS A 454 23.55 -5.80 14.17
CA LYS A 454 24.34 -4.57 14.05
C LYS A 454 23.41 -3.38 13.86
N LEU A 455 23.67 -2.32 14.61
CA LEU A 455 22.88 -1.10 14.67
C LEU A 455 23.62 0.06 14.02
N ASP A 456 22.91 0.78 13.18
CA ASP A 456 23.26 2.15 12.81
C ASP A 456 22.42 3.11 13.66
N TYR A 457 23.08 3.96 14.46
CA TYR A 457 22.38 4.89 15.35
C TYR A 457 22.60 6.35 14.99
N LYS A 458 21.62 7.19 15.35
CA LYS A 458 21.73 8.65 15.32
C LYS A 458 21.23 9.20 16.65
N ILE A 459 21.92 10.22 17.15
CA ILE A 459 21.60 10.92 18.39
C ILE A 459 21.39 12.39 18.05
N GLY A 460 20.40 13.01 18.67
CA GLY A 460 20.17 14.45 18.56
C GLY A 460 18.87 14.89 19.21
N ASN A 461 18.67 16.19 19.33
CA ASN A 461 17.41 16.77 19.80
C ASN A 461 16.34 16.86 18.70
N SER A 462 16.71 16.63 17.43
CA SER A 462 15.83 16.67 16.28
C SER A 462 16.16 15.54 15.32
N LEU A 463 15.32 14.51 15.27
CA LEU A 463 15.55 13.32 14.47
C LEU A 463 14.28 12.86 13.76
N PRO A 464 14.40 12.35 12.52
CA PRO A 464 13.30 11.67 11.86
C PRO A 464 13.14 10.24 12.38
N PHE A 465 11.91 9.79 12.57
CA PHE A 465 11.57 8.39 12.79
C PHE A 465 10.31 8.04 11.99
N LEU A 466 10.38 6.97 11.18
CA LEU A 466 9.38 6.67 10.14
C LEU A 466 9.19 7.87 9.19
N ASP A 467 7.97 8.41 9.16
CA ASP A 467 7.55 9.56 8.36
C ASP A 467 7.31 10.81 9.25
N VAL A 468 7.82 10.83 10.47
CA VAL A 468 7.65 11.92 11.45
C VAL A 468 9.01 12.55 11.75
N GLN A 469 9.09 13.87 11.66
CA GLN A 469 10.21 14.64 12.21
C GLN A 469 9.87 14.95 13.66
N LEU A 470 10.71 14.53 14.59
CA LEU A 470 10.57 14.80 16.02
C LEU A 470 11.61 15.84 16.42
N THR A 471 11.20 16.83 17.22
CA THR A 471 12.10 17.86 17.75
C THR A 471 11.76 18.14 19.20
N ASN A 472 12.77 18.12 20.07
CA ASN A 472 12.69 18.60 21.43
C ASN A 472 12.97 20.11 21.47
N ASN A 473 11.93 20.92 21.60
CA ASN A 473 12.03 22.37 21.74
C ASN A 473 12.05 22.72 23.23
N ASN A 474 13.20 22.53 23.90
CA ASN A 474 13.40 22.84 25.31
C ASN A 474 12.36 22.19 26.25
N GLY A 475 12.12 20.89 26.08
CA GLY A 475 11.15 20.10 26.86
C GLY A 475 9.76 20.06 26.24
N ILE A 476 9.54 20.72 25.10
CA ILE A 476 8.27 20.67 24.36
C ILE A 476 8.44 19.85 23.09
N LEU A 477 7.68 18.75 22.98
CA LEU A 477 7.67 17.93 21.78
C LEU A 477 7.03 18.68 20.60
N SER A 478 7.81 18.89 19.54
CA SER A 478 7.34 19.35 18.24
C SER A 478 7.46 18.21 17.22
N THR A 479 6.41 18.03 16.44
CA THR A 479 6.32 17.03 15.38
C THR A 479 5.89 17.65 14.04
N SER A 480 6.42 17.14 12.94
CA SER A 480 5.96 17.46 11.57
C SER A 480 6.10 16.26 10.65
N VAL A 481 5.54 16.32 9.44
CA VAL A 481 5.81 15.29 8.41
C VAL A 481 7.29 15.35 8.01
N TYR A 482 7.95 14.21 8.01
CA TYR A 482 9.31 14.07 7.49
C TYR A 482 9.26 13.53 6.06
N HIS A 483 9.91 14.24 5.15
CA HIS A 483 10.15 13.77 3.79
C HIS A 483 11.62 13.38 3.67
N LYS A 484 11.88 12.12 3.33
CA LYS A 484 13.25 11.65 3.10
C LYS A 484 13.87 12.50 1.98
N PRO A 485 15.12 12.99 2.12
CA PRO A 485 15.75 13.85 1.10
C PRO A 485 15.78 13.24 -0.31
N ALA A 486 15.85 11.92 -0.40
CA ALA A 486 15.84 11.17 -1.64
C ALA A 486 14.45 10.71 -2.11
N ALA A 487 13.39 10.94 -1.31
CA ALA A 487 12.03 10.65 -1.73
C ALA A 487 11.57 11.77 -2.67
N GLU A 488 11.43 11.42 -3.94
CA GLU A 488 10.81 12.31 -4.90
C GLU A 488 9.32 12.46 -4.58
N PRO A 489 8.71 13.62 -4.89
CA PRO A 489 7.29 13.88 -4.68
C PRO A 489 6.43 13.13 -5.72
N TYR A 490 6.74 11.87 -6.02
CA TYR A 490 6.01 11.07 -6.99
C TYR A 490 4.79 10.41 -6.34
N VAL A 491 3.64 10.71 -6.91
CA VAL A 491 2.41 9.98 -6.67
C VAL A 491 1.87 9.52 -8.01
N THR A 492 0.90 8.63 -8.00
CA THR A 492 0.25 8.15 -9.22
C THR A 492 -0.16 9.32 -10.11
N PRO A 493 0.38 9.43 -11.35
CA PRO A 493 0.09 10.54 -12.24
C PRO A 493 -1.39 10.58 -12.59
N PHE A 494 -1.99 11.79 -12.64
CA PHE A 494 -3.43 11.92 -12.89
C PHE A 494 -3.87 11.44 -14.29
N ILE A 495 -2.93 11.35 -15.22
CA ILE A 495 -3.15 10.83 -16.58
C ILE A 495 -3.12 9.29 -16.64
N SER A 496 -2.83 8.63 -15.52
CA SER A 496 -2.84 7.17 -15.40
C SER A 496 -4.25 6.63 -15.41
N ASP A 497 -4.43 5.40 -15.91
CA ASP A 497 -5.72 4.73 -16.01
C ASP A 497 -6.13 4.05 -14.70
N HIS A 498 -6.05 4.80 -13.59
CA HIS A 498 -6.52 4.34 -12.29
C HIS A 498 -7.96 4.80 -12.03
N PRO A 499 -8.73 4.04 -11.23
CA PRO A 499 -10.04 4.48 -10.77
C PRO A 499 -9.99 5.84 -10.08
N ARG A 500 -11.05 6.66 -10.22
CA ARG A 500 -11.10 8.00 -9.62
C ARG A 500 -10.88 8.01 -8.10
N HIS A 501 -11.33 6.97 -7.40
CA HIS A 501 -11.17 6.86 -5.96
C HIS A 501 -9.70 6.77 -5.52
N VAL A 502 -8.79 6.21 -6.35
CA VAL A 502 -7.35 6.13 -6.05
C VAL A 502 -6.76 7.54 -5.93
N PHE A 503 -7.05 8.40 -6.89
CA PHE A 503 -6.61 9.80 -6.88
C PHE A 503 -7.17 10.60 -5.70
N ILE A 504 -8.42 10.33 -5.31
CA ILE A 504 -9.05 10.94 -4.13
C ILE A 504 -8.34 10.47 -2.85
N ASN A 505 -8.07 9.16 -2.73
CA ASN A 505 -7.44 8.57 -1.56
C ASN A 505 -6.00 9.07 -1.35
N ILE A 506 -5.25 9.32 -2.42
CA ILE A 506 -3.91 9.94 -2.33
C ILE A 506 -4.00 11.31 -1.62
N ILE A 507 -4.99 12.12 -1.98
CA ILE A 507 -5.21 13.43 -1.37
C ILE A 507 -5.64 13.29 0.10
N GLN A 508 -6.65 12.46 0.36
CA GLN A 508 -7.22 12.30 1.69
C GLN A 508 -6.21 11.73 2.70
N THR A 509 -5.46 10.69 2.31
CA THR A 509 -4.45 10.08 3.20
C THR A 509 -3.27 11.01 3.45
N SER A 510 -2.83 11.78 2.43
CA SER A 510 -1.79 12.79 2.60
C SER A 510 -2.22 13.92 3.56
N LEU A 511 -3.45 14.43 3.43
CA LEU A 511 -4.00 15.44 4.34
C LEU A 511 -4.21 14.90 5.75
N ALA A 512 -4.72 13.67 5.89
CA ALA A 512 -4.87 13.03 7.20
C ALA A 512 -3.53 12.88 7.92
N ARG A 513 -2.49 12.45 7.19
CA ARG A 513 -1.12 12.39 7.71
C ARG A 513 -0.60 13.76 8.12
N ALA A 514 -0.78 14.77 7.27
CA ALA A 514 -0.37 16.15 7.55
C ALA A 514 -0.97 16.67 8.85
N VAL A 515 -2.26 16.42 9.09
CA VAL A 515 -2.94 16.84 10.33
C VAL A 515 -2.43 16.09 11.55
N ARG A 516 -2.33 14.75 11.48
CA ARG A 516 -1.86 13.94 12.61
C ARG A 516 -0.43 14.33 13.01
N TYR A 517 0.44 14.50 12.03
CA TYR A 517 1.88 14.61 12.26
C TYR A 517 2.34 16.02 12.60
N SER A 518 1.60 17.05 12.19
CA SER A 518 1.98 18.43 12.47
C SER A 518 1.48 18.87 13.84
N SER A 519 2.41 19.07 14.77
CA SER A 519 2.15 19.59 16.12
C SER A 519 1.84 21.08 16.13
N THR A 520 2.18 21.82 15.07
CA THR A 520 1.93 23.25 14.94
C THR A 520 1.12 23.55 13.68
N PHE A 521 0.42 24.67 13.70
CA PHE A 521 -0.38 25.13 12.58
C PHE A 521 0.48 25.50 11.37
N GLU A 522 1.66 26.05 11.61
CA GLU A 522 2.66 26.38 10.59
C GLU A 522 3.18 25.12 9.90
N ALA A 523 3.50 24.07 10.66
CA ALA A 523 3.95 22.79 10.10
C ALA A 523 2.85 22.13 9.26
N PHE A 524 1.59 22.20 9.70
CA PHE A 524 0.47 21.71 8.91
C PHE A 524 0.29 22.49 7.61
N ASN A 525 0.32 23.83 7.68
CA ASN A 525 0.19 24.67 6.49
C ASN A 525 1.37 24.50 5.52
N TYR A 526 2.57 24.26 6.04
CA TYR A 526 3.74 23.87 5.24
C TYR A 526 3.44 22.61 4.45
N GLU A 527 3.05 21.54 5.15
CA GLU A 527 2.82 20.23 4.54
C GLU A 527 1.66 20.27 3.55
N ARG A 528 0.58 20.97 3.88
CA ARG A 528 -0.56 21.16 3.00
C ARG A 528 -0.17 21.82 1.67
N ARG A 529 0.71 22.82 1.70
CA ARG A 529 1.24 23.46 0.48
C ARG A 529 2.11 22.50 -0.31
N TYR A 530 2.97 21.74 0.38
CA TYR A 530 3.78 20.70 -0.24
C TYR A 530 2.91 19.68 -0.99
N ILE A 531 1.85 19.17 -0.36
CA ILE A 531 0.91 18.22 -0.97
C ILE A 531 0.26 18.82 -2.22
N LYS A 532 -0.21 20.07 -2.17
CA LYS A 532 -0.81 20.73 -3.35
C LYS A 532 0.19 20.84 -4.50
N LEU A 533 1.43 21.24 -4.22
CA LEU A 533 2.47 21.34 -5.23
C LEU A 533 2.84 19.97 -5.81
N MET A 534 2.96 18.95 -4.96
CA MET A 534 3.16 17.55 -5.37
C MET A 534 2.04 17.07 -6.31
N LEU A 535 0.78 17.33 -5.99
CA LEU A 535 -0.35 16.92 -6.85
C LEU A 535 -0.33 17.63 -8.20
N LEU A 536 -0.11 18.96 -8.22
CA LEU A 536 0.03 19.73 -9.46
C LEU A 536 1.21 19.22 -10.30
N TYR A 537 2.32 18.87 -9.65
CA TYR A 537 3.50 18.30 -10.27
C TYR A 537 3.20 16.96 -10.96
N ASN A 538 2.33 16.12 -10.36
CA ASN A 538 1.89 14.85 -10.95
C ASN A 538 0.65 14.99 -11.87
N GLY A 539 0.35 16.21 -12.33
CA GLY A 539 -0.65 16.49 -13.37
C GLY A 539 -2.10 16.55 -12.88
N TYR A 540 -2.35 16.63 -11.57
CA TYR A 540 -3.71 16.74 -11.04
C TYR A 540 -4.30 18.12 -11.39
N PRO A 541 -5.52 18.20 -11.94
CA PRO A 541 -6.17 19.46 -12.24
C PRO A 541 -6.37 20.28 -10.97
N SER A 542 -6.04 21.57 -11.01
CA SER A 542 -6.19 22.48 -9.86
C SER A 542 -7.62 22.44 -9.29
N THR A 543 -8.65 22.45 -10.15
CA THR A 543 -10.05 22.37 -9.72
C THR A 543 -10.38 21.07 -8.99
N PHE A 544 -9.79 19.94 -9.41
CA PHE A 544 -9.94 18.66 -8.72
C PHE A 544 -9.29 18.70 -7.34
N ILE A 545 -8.07 19.23 -7.24
CA ILE A 545 -7.35 19.38 -5.97
C ILE A 545 -8.15 20.25 -5.00
N GLU A 546 -8.57 21.45 -5.41
CA GLU A 546 -9.32 22.37 -4.55
C GLU A 546 -10.62 21.73 -4.08
N ASN A 547 -11.39 21.10 -4.96
CA ASN A 547 -12.62 20.42 -4.58
C ASN A 547 -12.40 19.34 -3.51
N GLN A 548 -11.33 18.54 -3.62
CA GLN A 548 -11.04 17.51 -2.62
C GLN A 548 -10.51 18.09 -1.32
N PHE A 549 -9.70 19.15 -1.37
CA PHE A 549 -9.23 19.86 -0.19
C PHE A 549 -10.41 20.48 0.56
N HIS A 550 -11.33 21.14 -0.16
CA HIS A 550 -12.55 21.72 0.40
C HIS A 550 -13.43 20.65 1.04
N LYS A 551 -13.64 19.50 0.37
CA LYS A 551 -14.42 18.39 0.95
C LYS A 551 -13.79 17.84 2.21
N TYR A 552 -12.48 17.59 2.20
CA TYR A 552 -11.78 17.02 3.36
C TYR A 552 -11.74 17.99 4.54
N LEU A 553 -11.58 19.29 4.26
CA LEU A 553 -11.54 20.35 5.26
C LEU A 553 -12.93 21.00 5.44
N SER A 554 -14.02 20.41 4.97
CA SER A 554 -15.34 21.07 4.96
C SER A 554 -15.92 21.30 6.35
N ASP A 555 -15.62 20.41 7.30
CA ASP A 555 -15.90 20.60 8.73
C ASP A 555 -15.20 21.86 9.31
N TYR A 556 -14.25 22.45 8.57
CA TYR A 556 -13.69 23.77 8.84
C TYR A 556 -14.45 24.84 8.07
N ILE A 557 -15.34 25.54 8.77
CA ILE A 557 -15.99 26.73 8.24
C ILE A 557 -14.91 27.80 8.03
N SER A 558 -14.51 28.04 6.77
CA SER A 558 -13.69 29.17 6.35
C SER A 558 -14.48 30.47 6.58
N THR A 559 -13.85 31.48 7.17
CA THR A 559 -14.39 32.85 7.23
C THR A 559 -14.17 33.64 5.93
N SER A 560 -13.46 33.08 4.94
CA SER A 560 -13.11 33.76 3.69
C SER A 560 -13.62 33.02 2.44
N PRO A 561 -14.34 33.70 1.52
CA PRO A 561 -14.88 33.08 0.31
C PRO A 561 -13.84 32.87 -0.82
N PHE A 562 -12.62 33.41 -0.71
CA PHE A 562 -11.68 33.43 -1.85
C PHE A 562 -10.41 32.58 -1.74
N LEU A 563 -10.17 31.88 -0.63
CA LEU A 563 -9.10 30.87 -0.52
C LEU A 563 -9.45 29.92 0.63
N PRO A 564 -9.32 28.59 0.48
CA PRO A 564 -9.33 27.68 1.62
C PRO A 564 -7.98 27.80 2.34
N LEU A 565 -7.62 28.95 2.89
CA LEU A 565 -6.56 28.99 3.88
C LEU A 565 -7.24 28.66 5.20
N ILE A 566 -6.85 27.55 5.84
CA ILE A 566 -7.12 27.43 7.27
C ILE A 566 -6.31 28.57 7.88
N ASP A 567 -6.99 29.53 8.48
CA ASP A 567 -6.46 30.68 9.21
C ASP A 567 -6.82 30.60 10.70
N ASP A 568 -7.73 29.70 11.06
CA ASP A 568 -8.15 29.40 12.42
C ASP A 568 -7.32 28.25 13.05
N GLU A 569 -6.27 28.64 13.76
CA GLU A 569 -5.39 27.74 14.50
C GLU A 569 -6.14 26.88 15.54
N LYS A 570 -7.19 27.42 16.19
CA LYS A 570 -7.95 26.68 17.21
C LYS A 570 -8.70 25.50 16.59
N LYS A 571 -9.36 25.72 15.45
CA LYS A 571 -10.04 24.65 14.70
C LYS A 571 -9.07 23.57 14.24
N PHE A 572 -7.86 23.96 13.82
CA PHE A 572 -6.83 22.99 13.45
C PHE A 572 -6.50 22.05 14.62
N PHE A 573 -6.25 22.59 15.81
CA PHE A 573 -5.96 21.77 16.98
C PHE A 573 -7.13 20.86 17.37
N GLN A 574 -8.37 21.34 17.29
CA GLN A 574 -9.56 20.51 17.55
C GLN A 574 -9.65 19.32 16.58
N PHE A 575 -9.48 19.57 15.28
CA PHE A 575 -9.49 18.50 14.28
C PHE A 575 -8.33 17.53 14.47
N ARG A 576 -7.13 18.03 14.77
CA ARG A 576 -5.98 17.20 15.06
C ARG A 576 -6.24 16.28 16.24
N GLN A 577 -6.82 16.78 17.33
CA GLN A 577 -7.17 15.95 18.49
C GLN A 577 -8.21 14.89 18.11
N LYS A 578 -9.27 15.27 17.37
CA LYS A 578 -10.28 14.33 16.85
C LYS A 578 -9.62 13.23 16.02
N LEU A 579 -8.72 13.59 15.10
CA LEU A 579 -8.09 12.65 14.18
C LEU A 579 -7.05 11.78 14.89
N LEU A 580 -6.27 12.31 15.84
CA LEU A 580 -5.35 11.49 16.66
C LEU A 580 -6.10 10.48 17.53
N GLY A 581 -7.30 10.82 18.01
CA GLY A 581 -8.15 9.88 18.75
C GLY A 581 -8.76 8.76 17.89
N GLN A 582 -8.69 8.85 16.56
CA GLN A 582 -9.18 7.81 15.66
C GLN A 582 -8.03 6.87 15.27
N PRO A 583 -8.22 5.54 15.34
CA PRO A 583 -7.21 4.60 14.90
C PRO A 583 -6.93 4.75 13.40
N THR A 584 -5.68 4.57 13.00
CA THR A 584 -5.34 4.39 11.58
C THR A 584 -5.79 3.00 11.10
N PRO A 585 -5.95 2.78 9.79
CA PRO A 585 -6.28 1.44 9.28
C PRO A 585 -5.34 0.34 9.78
N ARG A 586 -4.04 0.66 9.91
CA ARG A 586 -3.04 -0.27 10.41
C ARG A 586 -3.22 -0.56 11.90
N GLN A 587 -3.48 0.46 12.70
CA GLN A 587 -3.78 0.30 14.12
C GLN A 587 -5.04 -0.57 14.33
N SER A 588 -6.10 -0.35 13.54
CA SER A 588 -7.29 -1.20 13.56
C SER A 588 -6.98 -2.65 13.19
N GLN A 589 -6.14 -2.88 12.17
CA GLN A 589 -5.73 -4.23 11.77
C GLN A 589 -4.92 -4.94 12.86
N VAL A 590 -3.96 -4.25 13.49
CA VAL A 590 -3.16 -4.82 14.60
C VAL A 590 -4.03 -5.09 15.83
N ALA A 591 -4.96 -4.18 16.16
CA ALA A 591 -5.90 -4.39 17.26
C ALA A 591 -6.82 -5.61 17.02
N LEU A 592 -7.32 -5.77 15.80
CA LEU A 592 -8.11 -6.94 15.41
C LEU A 592 -7.26 -8.23 15.46
N SER A 593 -6.02 -8.16 14.98
CA SER A 593 -5.05 -9.26 15.06
C SER A 593 -4.84 -9.69 16.52
N ALA A 594 -4.47 -8.77 17.41
CA ALA A 594 -4.25 -9.03 18.83
C ALA A 594 -5.49 -9.63 19.53
N ALA A 595 -6.70 -9.15 19.21
CA ALA A 595 -7.95 -9.65 19.78
C ALA A 595 -8.21 -11.14 19.46
N THR A 596 -7.55 -11.70 18.45
CA THR A 596 -7.69 -13.11 18.06
C THR A 596 -6.65 -14.05 18.66
N ALA A 597 -5.71 -13.55 19.47
CA ALA A 597 -4.59 -14.32 20.02
C ALA A 597 -5.01 -15.56 20.82
N ASP A 598 -6.08 -15.44 21.61
CA ASP A 598 -6.52 -16.50 22.53
C ASP A 598 -7.85 -17.16 22.14
N ILE A 599 -8.46 -16.72 21.03
CA ILE A 599 -9.66 -17.37 20.49
C ILE A 599 -9.23 -18.77 19.97
N ASP A 600 -9.95 -19.84 20.29
CA ASP A 600 -9.73 -21.25 19.87
C ASP A 600 -8.48 -22.00 20.41
N ASN A 601 -8.06 -21.77 21.65
CA ASN A 601 -7.16 -22.71 22.34
C ASN A 601 -7.90 -23.78 23.18
N ASP A 602 -9.24 -23.82 23.12
CA ASP A 602 -10.09 -24.83 23.77
C ASP A 602 -10.34 -26.04 22.83
N PRO A 603 -10.33 -27.31 23.29
CA PRO A 603 -10.18 -28.46 22.41
C PRO A 603 -11.33 -28.75 21.43
N ASP A 604 -12.55 -28.27 21.62
CA ASP A 604 -13.74 -28.96 21.07
C ASP A 604 -14.82 -28.14 20.35
N THR A 605 -14.58 -26.89 19.96
CA THR A 605 -15.59 -26.16 19.16
C THR A 605 -15.24 -26.14 17.67
N ASP A 606 -15.87 -27.06 16.93
CA ASP A 606 -16.16 -26.85 15.52
C ASP A 606 -17.27 -25.77 15.38
N GLU A 607 -17.05 -24.87 14.42
CA GLU A 607 -17.99 -23.90 13.82
C GLU A 607 -18.35 -22.56 14.51
N THR A 608 -18.08 -21.50 13.74
CA THR A 608 -18.91 -20.29 13.49
C THR A 608 -19.22 -19.34 14.64
N LYS A 609 -18.39 -18.29 14.83
CA LYS A 609 -18.87 -16.98 15.32
C LYS A 609 -18.21 -15.82 14.56
N GLN A 610 -19.01 -15.10 13.78
CA GLN A 610 -18.64 -13.82 13.15
C GLN A 610 -18.66 -12.70 14.22
N PRO A 611 -17.80 -11.67 14.11
CA PRO A 611 -17.92 -10.44 14.91
C PRO A 611 -18.99 -9.52 14.32
N ASN A 612 -19.84 -8.95 15.17
CA ASN A 612 -20.86 -7.97 14.79
C ASN A 612 -20.24 -6.64 14.35
N GLU A 613 -20.47 -6.23 13.10
CA GLU A 613 -20.15 -4.89 12.60
C GLU A 613 -21.32 -3.91 12.80
N SER A 614 -21.10 -2.88 13.61
CA SER A 614 -21.99 -1.72 13.74
C SER A 614 -21.76 -0.75 12.57
N THR A 615 -22.70 -0.69 11.64
CA THR A 615 -22.68 0.24 10.48
C THR A 615 -23.40 1.56 10.80
N THR A 616 -22.67 2.66 10.82
CA THR A 616 -23.23 4.03 10.71
C THR A 616 -23.47 4.37 9.24
N LYS A 617 -24.74 4.64 8.89
CA LYS A 617 -25.20 5.05 7.55
C LYS A 617 -24.73 6.48 7.23
N ILE A 618 -24.27 6.68 5.99
CA ILE A 618 -24.09 8.01 5.37
C ILE A 618 -25.01 8.08 4.16
N ASP A 619 -25.86 9.11 4.13
CA ASP A 619 -26.79 9.39 3.04
C ASP A 619 -26.07 9.81 1.75
N LYS A 620 -26.38 9.12 0.65
CA LYS A 620 -25.99 9.46 -0.72
C LYS A 620 -27.22 10.06 -1.43
N THR A 621 -27.21 11.35 -1.73
CA THR A 621 -28.17 11.95 -2.67
C THR A 621 -27.49 12.40 -3.97
N ASN A 622 -27.92 11.73 -5.05
CA ASN A 622 -28.15 12.15 -6.44
C ASN A 622 -27.04 12.83 -7.27
N ILE A 623 -26.44 12.03 -8.17
CA ILE A 623 -25.97 12.46 -9.49
C ILE A 623 -26.47 11.43 -10.53
N THR A 624 -27.35 11.83 -11.44
CA THR A 624 -27.82 11.06 -12.62
C THR A 624 -26.78 11.18 -13.74
N ASN A 625 -25.98 10.16 -14.11
CA ASN A 625 -26.20 8.90 -14.84
C ASN A 625 -26.39 8.98 -16.36
N TYR A 626 -25.36 8.54 -17.08
CA TYR A 626 -25.44 7.28 -17.82
C TYR A 626 -24.47 6.28 -17.15
N GLN A 627 -25.00 5.29 -16.44
CA GLN A 627 -24.25 4.17 -15.87
C GLN A 627 -24.88 2.88 -16.42
N GLU A 628 -24.03 1.97 -16.92
CA GLU A 628 -24.43 0.64 -17.39
C GLU A 628 -24.98 -0.20 -16.22
N LYS A 629 -25.97 -1.05 -16.48
CA LYS A 629 -26.77 -1.73 -15.45
C LYS A 629 -26.67 -3.25 -15.63
N LEU A 630 -26.33 -3.96 -14.56
CA LEU A 630 -26.38 -5.43 -14.49
C LEU A 630 -27.68 -5.83 -13.79
N PHE A 631 -28.56 -6.55 -14.49
CA PHE A 631 -29.84 -6.96 -13.93
C PHE A 631 -29.74 -8.36 -13.33
N ILE A 632 -30.25 -8.59 -12.13
CA ILE A 632 -30.39 -9.94 -11.56
C ILE A 632 -31.82 -10.08 -11.10
N HIS A 633 -32.51 -11.06 -11.68
CA HIS A 633 -33.89 -11.32 -11.35
C HIS A 633 -34.02 -12.61 -10.54
N TYR A 634 -34.85 -12.58 -9.52
CA TYR A 634 -35.15 -13.75 -8.70
C TYR A 634 -36.65 -13.93 -8.51
N THR A 635 -37.07 -15.14 -8.20
CA THR A 635 -38.46 -15.44 -7.86
C THR A 635 -38.69 -15.08 -6.40
N HIS A 636 -39.77 -14.36 -6.10
CA HIS A 636 -40.08 -14.02 -4.71
C HIS A 636 -40.29 -15.28 -3.88
N GLU A 637 -39.39 -15.50 -2.93
CA GLU A 637 -39.56 -16.49 -1.87
C GLU A 637 -39.22 -15.81 -0.55
N LYS A 638 -39.91 -16.17 0.55
CA LYS A 638 -39.71 -15.53 1.88
C LYS A 638 -38.23 -15.52 2.32
N ARG A 639 -37.45 -16.52 1.91
CA ARG A 639 -36.01 -16.61 2.17
C ARG A 639 -35.16 -15.53 1.49
N PHE A 640 -35.69 -14.84 0.47
CA PHE A 640 -34.99 -13.81 -0.29
C PHE A 640 -35.37 -12.36 0.08
N ASN A 641 -36.06 -12.14 1.20
CA ASN A 641 -36.47 -10.79 1.62
C ASN A 641 -35.27 -9.84 1.84
N VAL A 642 -34.12 -10.38 2.27
CA VAL A 642 -32.88 -9.63 2.53
C VAL A 642 -31.89 -9.74 1.36
N PHE A 643 -32.17 -10.62 0.40
CA PHE A 643 -31.29 -11.00 -0.70
C PHE A 643 -30.77 -9.83 -1.54
N LYS A 644 -31.62 -8.84 -1.83
CA LYS A 644 -31.21 -7.64 -2.55
C LYS A 644 -30.06 -6.93 -1.83
N ARG A 645 -30.18 -6.74 -0.51
CA ARG A 645 -29.18 -6.06 0.30
C ARG A 645 -27.86 -6.83 0.31
N ASP A 646 -27.93 -8.14 0.52
CA ASP A 646 -26.74 -8.99 0.60
C ASP A 646 -26.01 -9.04 -0.75
N MET A 647 -26.75 -9.17 -1.86
CA MET A 647 -26.17 -9.05 -3.20
C MET A 647 -25.51 -7.70 -3.45
N HIS A 648 -26.12 -6.60 -3.03
CA HIS A 648 -25.51 -5.29 -3.17
C HIS A 648 -24.23 -5.16 -2.33
N HIS A 649 -24.21 -5.68 -1.11
CA HIS A 649 -23.01 -5.69 -0.27
C HIS A 649 -21.87 -6.49 -0.91
N VAL A 650 -22.15 -7.73 -1.32
CA VAL A 650 -21.17 -8.60 -2.00
C VAL A 650 -20.70 -7.98 -3.30
N TYR A 651 -21.60 -7.37 -4.06
CA TYR A 651 -21.27 -6.70 -5.30
C TYR A 651 -20.37 -5.48 -5.07
N GLU A 652 -20.70 -4.60 -4.12
CA GLU A 652 -19.83 -3.46 -3.82
C GLU A 652 -18.43 -3.91 -3.35
N ASP A 653 -18.34 -4.97 -2.55
CA ASP A 653 -17.07 -5.52 -2.08
C ASP A 653 -16.26 -6.19 -3.21
N THR A 654 -16.92 -6.99 -4.06
CA THR A 654 -16.26 -7.80 -5.09
C THR A 654 -15.77 -6.93 -6.26
N PHE A 655 -16.58 -5.96 -6.68
CA PHE A 655 -16.29 -5.16 -7.86
C PHE A 655 -15.37 -3.97 -7.60
N LYS A 656 -15.10 -3.60 -6.34
CA LYS A 656 -14.28 -2.43 -5.94
C LYS A 656 -12.93 -2.29 -6.68
N SER A 657 -12.37 -3.41 -7.15
CA SER A 657 -11.06 -3.49 -7.80
C SER A 657 -11.10 -4.09 -9.21
N THR A 658 -12.28 -4.22 -9.82
CA THR A 658 -12.44 -4.77 -11.17
C THR A 658 -12.89 -3.68 -12.15
N PRO A 659 -12.58 -3.80 -13.45
CA PRO A 659 -13.15 -2.93 -14.49
C PRO A 659 -14.69 -2.81 -14.42
N ALA A 660 -15.36 -3.83 -13.88
CA ALA A 660 -16.80 -3.86 -13.70
C ALA A 660 -17.36 -3.04 -12.51
N MET A 661 -16.52 -2.30 -11.76
CA MET A 661 -16.98 -1.36 -10.72
C MET A 661 -17.89 -0.24 -11.23
N TYR A 662 -17.92 0.00 -12.54
CA TYR A 662 -18.74 1.05 -13.15
C TYR A 662 -20.17 0.59 -13.49
N ALA A 663 -20.47 -0.70 -13.35
CA ALA A 663 -21.80 -1.24 -13.52
C ALA A 663 -22.62 -1.13 -12.24
N ASN A 664 -23.85 -0.66 -12.35
CA ASN A 664 -24.82 -0.72 -11.26
C ASN A 664 -25.53 -2.06 -11.24
N LEU A 665 -25.46 -2.75 -10.10
CA LEU A 665 -26.31 -3.92 -9.89
C LEU A 665 -27.78 -3.50 -9.67
N ILE A 666 -28.70 -4.14 -10.38
CA ILE A 666 -30.14 -4.02 -10.16
C ILE A 666 -30.68 -5.41 -9.82
N VAL A 667 -30.97 -5.64 -8.55
CA VAL A 667 -31.59 -6.88 -8.08
C VAL A 667 -33.10 -6.66 -7.94
N GLY A 668 -33.89 -7.45 -8.67
CA GLY A 668 -35.34 -7.33 -8.74
C GLY A 668 -36.07 -8.67 -8.75
N ASN A 669 -37.37 -8.63 -8.48
CA ASN A 669 -38.23 -9.81 -8.45
C ASN A 669 -39.03 -9.94 -9.75
N ARG A 670 -39.19 -11.15 -10.29
CA ARG A 670 -39.98 -11.43 -11.52
C ARG A 670 -41.50 -11.37 -11.35
N ASN A 671 -42.05 -11.06 -10.17
CA ASN A 671 -43.50 -11.07 -9.92
C ASN A 671 -44.35 -10.04 -10.72
N ARG A 672 -43.76 -9.20 -11.57
CA ARG A 672 -44.55 -8.44 -12.57
C ARG A 672 -44.75 -9.31 -13.80
N ARG A 673 -45.97 -9.84 -13.97
CA ARG A 673 -46.46 -10.55 -15.18
C ARG A 673 -46.34 -9.76 -16.50
N GLN A 674 -45.81 -8.53 -16.50
CA GLN A 674 -45.64 -7.65 -17.67
C GLN A 674 -44.18 -7.40 -18.08
N ALA A 675 -43.20 -8.14 -17.55
CA ALA A 675 -41.78 -7.93 -17.90
C ALA A 675 -41.31 -8.73 -19.14
N SER A 676 -42.21 -9.29 -19.95
CA SER A 676 -41.86 -9.88 -21.25
C SER A 676 -41.54 -8.83 -22.32
N ASP A 677 -41.92 -7.56 -22.09
CA ASP A 677 -41.89 -6.50 -23.11
C ASP A 677 -40.68 -5.57 -22.98
N GLU A 678 -39.73 -5.83 -22.08
CA GLU A 678 -38.47 -5.07 -21.99
C GLU A 678 -37.34 -5.64 -22.88
N LEU A 679 -37.69 -6.45 -23.88
CA LEU A 679 -36.77 -6.93 -24.91
C LEU A 679 -36.78 -6.00 -26.16
N ILE A 680 -35.72 -5.19 -26.25
CA ILE A 680 -35.09 -4.68 -27.49
C ILE A 680 -36.02 -3.99 -28.53
N HIS A 681 -35.98 -2.65 -28.59
CA HIS A 681 -36.09 -1.90 -29.86
C HIS A 681 -35.22 -0.62 -29.93
N LYS A 682 -34.04 -0.78 -30.54
CA LYS A 682 -33.33 0.05 -31.55
C LYS A 682 -33.53 1.59 -31.61
N ARG A 683 -32.50 2.37 -31.22
CA ARG A 683 -31.47 3.04 -32.05
C ARG A 683 -30.77 4.18 -31.26
N PRO A 684 -29.47 4.44 -31.51
CA PRO A 684 -28.70 5.46 -30.81
C PRO A 684 -29.04 6.88 -31.29
N ILE A 685 -29.05 7.85 -30.36
CA ILE A 685 -29.21 9.26 -30.68
C ILE A 685 -27.92 9.78 -31.35
N LYS A 686 -28.10 10.42 -32.50
CA LYS A 686 -27.07 10.81 -33.49
C LYS A 686 -26.24 12.05 -33.12
N THR A 687 -26.35 12.59 -31.90
CA THR A 687 -25.86 13.95 -31.56
C THR A 687 -24.48 14.02 -30.89
N PHE A 688 -23.77 12.90 -30.68
CA PHE A 688 -22.45 12.94 -30.00
C PHE A 688 -21.22 12.76 -30.90
N LEU A 689 -21.39 12.72 -32.23
CA LEU A 689 -20.27 12.45 -33.16
C LEU A 689 -19.75 13.63 -33.99
N LEU A 690 -20.26 14.86 -33.83
CA LEU A 690 -19.72 15.98 -34.60
C LEU A 690 -19.64 17.26 -33.77
N ASN A 691 -18.42 17.56 -33.31
CA ASN A 691 -17.93 18.92 -33.27
C ASN A 691 -16.92 19.05 -34.41
N GLU A 692 -17.32 19.64 -35.54
CA GLU A 692 -16.45 20.53 -36.32
C GLU A 692 -17.28 21.62 -37.03
N ILE A 693 -16.63 22.76 -37.11
CA ILE A 693 -17.06 24.08 -37.58
C ILE A 693 -17.44 24.04 -39.07
N THR A 694 -18.53 24.70 -39.49
CA THR A 694 -18.53 25.64 -40.63
C THR A 694 -19.87 26.38 -40.83
N GLN A 695 -19.72 27.53 -41.46
CA GLN A 695 -20.61 28.66 -41.69
C GLN A 695 -21.86 28.38 -42.55
N GLY A 696 -22.87 29.26 -42.44
CA GLY A 696 -23.50 29.86 -43.63
C GLY A 696 -24.93 29.47 -44.01
N LYS A 697 -25.88 30.35 -43.64
CA LYS A 697 -27.03 30.89 -44.40
C LYS A 697 -28.15 29.98 -44.97
N HIS A 698 -29.36 30.59 -44.90
CA HIS A 698 -30.63 30.34 -45.62
C HIS A 698 -31.49 29.17 -45.13
N GLN A 699 -32.82 29.28 -45.02
CA GLN A 699 -33.77 30.37 -44.88
C GLN A 699 -35.15 29.66 -44.72
N ASN A 700 -36.07 30.30 -44.00
CA ASN A 700 -37.51 30.32 -44.32
C ASN A 700 -38.36 29.04 -44.22
N LYS A 701 -39.24 29.00 -43.22
CA LYS A 701 -40.70 29.34 -43.31
C LYS A 701 -41.52 28.49 -42.32
N ILE A 702 -42.19 29.12 -41.35
CA ILE A 702 -43.69 29.20 -41.25
C ILE A 702 -44.27 28.03 -40.41
N PHE A 703 -45.20 28.12 -39.45
CA PHE A 703 -46.12 29.11 -38.86
C PHE A 703 -45.96 28.98 -37.32
N LYS A 704 -45.81 30.04 -36.50
CA LYS A 704 -46.76 31.09 -36.07
C LYS A 704 -47.93 30.58 -35.20
N LYS A 705 -48.07 31.30 -34.08
CA LYS A 705 -49.21 31.44 -33.14
C LYS A 705 -49.32 30.36 -32.06
N ASN A 706 -49.51 30.71 -30.78
CA ASN A 706 -49.65 31.99 -30.10
C ASN A 706 -49.51 31.69 -28.59
N ASN A 707 -48.69 32.45 -27.87
CA ASN A 707 -49.11 33.47 -26.86
C ASN A 707 -49.76 32.84 -25.62
N THR A 708 -49.35 33.13 -24.38
CA THR A 708 -48.78 34.37 -23.79
C THR A 708 -48.32 33.94 -22.38
N SER A 709 -47.04 34.06 -21.99
CA SER A 709 -46.41 35.21 -21.31
C SER A 709 -46.90 35.40 -19.85
N LEU A 710 -46.13 35.75 -18.82
CA LEU A 710 -44.82 36.40 -18.67
C LEU A 710 -44.58 36.58 -17.13
N ILE A 711 -43.31 36.71 -16.69
CA ILE A 711 -42.84 37.51 -15.51
C ILE A 711 -42.98 36.80 -14.13
N ILE A 712 -41.97 36.59 -13.27
CA ILE A 712 -40.63 37.19 -13.03
C ILE A 712 -39.57 36.09 -12.96
#